data_AF-A0A511HG00-F1
#
_entry.id   AF-A0A511HG00-F1
#
_cell.length_a   1.000
_cell.length_b   1.000
_cell.length_c   1.000
_cell.angle_alpha   90.00
_cell.angle_beta   90.00
_cell.angle_gamma   90.00
#
_symmetry.space_group_name_H-M   'P 1'
#
loop_
_entity.id
_entity.type
_entity.pdbx_description
1 polymer ?
#
loop_
_entity_poly.entity_id
_entity_poly.type
_entity_poly.pdbx_seq_one_letter_code
_entity_poly.pdbx_strand_id
1 'polypeptide(L)'
;MRSRTKAGAAVLSGALLVGGTVTVARAVGAEAPGTSNEATAAPDTNNAAGASGTTTTAPATGTEKTAPVMLYDGGLSPGWKDLGWAQRELPKGAPARMRLFNYAGWILYRPKLEGTFGALSFRFSAPESFGEFLEVRLDAPGAASFPRVPIIPELQVRKDGEWSEIVIPMEQLNPRGQPFDRVVLRASKSVGREWVLFDKVALVPLPPDLAAALAAGGGRMGQGSGREAPMTIDCTAPSHRISPLIYGIAFDGLTEKRDKHQYEMGATTRRWGGNPTSRYNWKLGGAWNTANDWFYQNVDIGLSYDDFLESNRKHGMTSALTVPILGWVAKDAKSVGFPVSRFGPQQQEDNGSGNGLTRDGTPLKPGAPTLTSTEAPPEFIAEWIRAIRKKDQERGQRSVQTYILDNEPMLWNSTHRDVHPEPLSYDGLLERTIAYGTVVRKEDPEGLIAGPAEWGWTNYLWSAADFAPGKMPHSDRRAHGNMPLLPWYLRQLREHEKKTGVRLLDIVDLHFYPQTNVGVGLEGNTDPATNARRIRSTRGLWDPTYKDESWIGEPIRLIPRMKEWIADHYPGLRISIGEYNFGAFRHMSGGLAQAEALGRFAQENIYSAYFWQYPTEGSPVFWAFRAFRNFDGKGSRFQDWWVPAKAAEGTSVFASRDEAGGKMVAVVLNFDPDQAAQAQIQLKGCGTLDSVRVLGYSGAPGGFTEQTPGAKAAGSLTQRLPPYSMTVLDLTVKKP
;
A
#
# COMPACT_ATOMS: atom_id res chain seq x y z
N MET A 1 -23.08 15.46 -11.92
CA MET A 1 -22.79 14.28 -11.04
C MET A 1 -22.01 13.17 -11.75
N ARG A 2 -22.32 12.79 -13.00
CA ARG A 2 -21.54 11.78 -13.77
C ARG A 2 -20.13 12.22 -14.21
N SER A 3 -19.87 13.52 -14.38
CA SER A 3 -18.51 14.05 -14.64
C SER A 3 -17.60 14.00 -13.40
N ARG A 4 -18.19 14.15 -12.20
CA ARG A 4 -17.46 14.12 -10.91
C ARG A 4 -16.94 12.73 -10.55
N THR A 5 -17.60 11.65 -10.98
CA THR A 5 -17.18 10.28 -10.67
C THR A 5 -16.10 9.72 -11.59
N LYS A 6 -15.87 10.33 -12.76
CA LYS A 6 -14.93 9.80 -13.76
C LYS A 6 -13.54 10.46 -13.74
N ALA A 7 -13.43 11.72 -13.34
CA ALA A 7 -12.16 12.44 -13.28
C ALA A 7 -11.11 11.83 -12.33
N GLY A 8 -11.51 11.23 -11.21
CA GLY A 8 -10.56 10.54 -10.31
C GLY A 8 -10.28 9.08 -10.63
N ALA A 9 -11.01 8.46 -11.56
CA ALA A 9 -10.62 7.13 -12.08
C ALA A 9 -9.39 7.23 -12.99
N ALA A 10 -9.19 8.36 -13.67
CA ALA A 10 -8.05 8.55 -14.55
C ALA A 10 -6.75 8.98 -13.85
N VAL A 11 -6.82 9.46 -12.61
CA VAL A 11 -5.64 9.66 -11.76
C VAL A 11 -4.91 8.33 -11.48
N LEU A 12 -5.61 7.18 -11.54
CA LEU A 12 -4.98 5.85 -11.49
C LEU A 12 -4.41 5.36 -12.83
N SER A 13 -4.91 5.88 -13.97
CA SER A 13 -4.58 5.36 -15.31
C SER A 13 -3.44 6.13 -16.00
N GLY A 14 -3.23 7.41 -15.65
CA GLY A 14 -2.24 8.27 -16.30
C GLY A 14 -0.78 7.92 -16.00
N ALA A 15 -0.50 7.22 -14.89
CA ALA A 15 0.86 6.91 -14.45
C ALA A 15 1.56 5.75 -15.21
N LEU A 16 0.90 5.09 -16.16
CA LEU A 16 1.40 3.83 -16.77
C LEU A 16 1.50 3.84 -18.31
N LEU A 17 1.25 4.96 -18.99
CA LEU A 17 1.29 5.02 -20.46
C LEU A 17 2.22 6.11 -20.98
N VAL A 18 3.49 6.09 -20.57
CA VAL A 18 4.55 6.77 -21.34
C VAL A 18 5.81 5.90 -21.36
N GLY A 19 5.94 5.11 -22.42
CA GLY A 19 7.17 4.36 -22.69
C GLY A 19 7.05 3.35 -23.83
N GLY A 20 7.42 3.76 -25.05
CA GLY A 20 7.86 2.84 -26.11
C GLY A 20 6.94 2.74 -27.32
N THR A 21 7.28 3.49 -28.37
CA THR A 21 6.99 3.11 -29.75
C THR A 21 7.70 1.79 -30.07
N VAL A 22 6.97 0.68 -30.06
CA VAL A 22 7.44 -0.59 -30.66
C VAL A 22 6.76 -0.75 -32.02
N THR A 23 7.57 -0.60 -33.06
CA THR A 23 7.21 -0.91 -34.45
C THR A 23 6.95 -2.42 -34.55
N VAL A 24 5.68 -2.83 -34.68
CA VAL A 24 5.33 -4.24 -34.91
C VAL A 24 5.46 -4.53 -36.40
N ALA A 25 6.59 -5.12 -36.79
CA ALA A 25 6.70 -5.84 -38.07
C ALA A 25 5.86 -7.13 -37.98
N ARG A 26 4.75 -7.19 -38.73
CA ARG A 26 3.95 -8.41 -38.90
C ARG A 26 4.71 -9.40 -39.79
N ALA A 27 5.10 -10.54 -39.23
CA ALA A 27 5.49 -11.71 -39.99
C ALA A 27 4.23 -12.42 -40.53
N VAL A 28 4.23 -12.67 -41.83
CA VAL A 28 3.21 -13.37 -42.60
C VAL A 28 3.35 -14.88 -42.37
N GLY A 29 2.24 -15.57 -42.13
CA GLY A 29 2.21 -17.03 -41.98
C GLY A 29 0.82 -17.63 -42.07
N ALA A 30 0.38 -17.87 -43.32
CA ALA A 30 -0.55 -18.88 -43.83
C ALA A 30 -1.86 -19.21 -43.07
N GLU A 31 -2.98 -18.85 -43.70
CA GLU A 31 -4.32 -19.44 -43.51
C GLU A 31 -4.48 -20.78 -44.25
N ALA A 32 -5.37 -21.66 -43.74
CA ALA A 32 -6.51 -22.30 -44.45
C ALA A 32 -7.40 -23.08 -43.42
N PRO A 33 -8.65 -23.51 -43.73
CA PRO A 33 -9.86 -22.72 -43.43
C PRO A 33 -11.06 -23.54 -42.87
N GLY A 34 -12.17 -22.84 -42.57
CA GLY A 34 -13.53 -23.39 -42.42
C GLY A 34 -14.16 -23.13 -41.05
N THR A 35 -15.42 -22.72 -40.88
CA THR A 35 -16.57 -22.58 -41.78
C THR A 35 -17.59 -21.60 -41.15
N SER A 36 -18.22 -20.83 -42.03
CA SER A 36 -19.50 -20.10 -41.97
C SER A 36 -20.50 -20.40 -40.83
N ASN A 37 -21.13 -19.33 -40.32
CA ASN A 37 -22.54 -19.05 -40.66
C ASN A 37 -22.96 -17.61 -40.33
N GLU A 38 -23.59 -16.99 -41.32
CA GLU A 38 -24.25 -15.69 -41.34
C GLU A 38 -25.58 -15.70 -40.57
N ALA A 39 -26.01 -14.53 -40.09
CA ALA A 39 -27.38 -14.04 -40.24
C ALA A 39 -27.52 -12.56 -39.79
N THR A 40 -27.41 -11.66 -40.77
CA THR A 40 -28.34 -10.55 -41.12
C THR A 40 -28.97 -9.60 -40.10
N ALA A 41 -29.18 -8.36 -40.56
CA ALA A 41 -29.40 -7.12 -39.84
C ALA A 41 -30.85 -6.56 -39.85
N ALA A 42 -31.11 -5.66 -38.86
CA ALA A 42 -31.93 -4.42 -38.88
C ALA A 42 -33.48 -4.53 -38.94
N PRO A 43 -34.29 -3.46 -38.65
CA PRO A 43 -33.98 -2.06 -38.23
C PRO A 43 -34.83 -1.49 -37.05
N ASP A 44 -34.56 -0.20 -36.76
CA ASP A 44 -35.11 0.83 -35.85
C ASP A 44 -36.60 0.81 -35.40
N THR A 45 -36.87 1.40 -34.21
CA THR A 45 -37.83 2.52 -34.03
C THR A 45 -37.76 3.17 -32.63
N ASN A 46 -37.82 4.51 -32.62
CA ASN A 46 -37.96 5.37 -31.43
C ASN A 46 -39.38 5.32 -30.82
N ASN A 47 -39.50 5.36 -29.50
CA ASN A 47 -40.48 6.21 -28.80
C ASN A 47 -40.23 6.29 -27.28
N ALA A 48 -40.38 7.50 -26.74
CA ALA A 48 -40.22 7.84 -25.33
C ALA A 48 -41.54 7.70 -24.55
N ALA A 49 -41.48 7.13 -23.34
CA ALA A 49 -42.37 7.45 -22.20
C ALA A 49 -41.83 6.78 -20.93
N GLY A 50 -41.79 7.52 -19.82
CA GLY A 50 -41.20 7.07 -18.56
C GLY A 50 -42.06 6.07 -17.79
N ALA A 51 -41.39 5.19 -17.04
CA ALA A 51 -41.91 4.58 -15.82
C ALA A 51 -40.75 3.96 -15.02
N SER A 52 -40.78 4.19 -13.72
CA SER A 52 -39.97 3.55 -12.69
C SER A 52 -39.90 2.03 -12.85
N GLY A 53 -38.69 1.47 -12.94
CA GLY A 53 -38.47 0.03 -13.00
C GLY A 53 -37.12 -0.34 -12.37
N THR A 54 -37.18 -0.85 -11.16
CA THR A 54 -36.12 -1.61 -10.50
C THR A 54 -35.61 -2.71 -11.43
N THR A 55 -34.37 -2.61 -11.91
CA THR A 55 -33.69 -3.68 -12.64
C THR A 55 -32.72 -4.39 -11.70
N THR A 56 -33.19 -5.54 -11.25
CA THR A 56 -32.49 -6.61 -10.56
C THR A 56 -31.21 -6.97 -11.31
N THR A 57 -30.07 -6.82 -10.65
CA THR A 57 -28.82 -7.44 -11.04
C THR A 57 -29.00 -8.95 -11.08
N ALA A 58 -28.62 -9.59 -12.19
CA ALA A 58 -28.46 -11.03 -12.27
C ALA A 58 -27.52 -11.48 -11.14
N PRO A 59 -27.87 -12.50 -10.34
CA PRO A 59 -26.97 -12.98 -9.30
C PRO A 59 -25.73 -13.56 -9.99
N ALA A 60 -24.55 -13.12 -9.57
CA ALA A 60 -23.35 -13.91 -9.69
C ALA A 60 -23.67 -15.33 -9.23
N THR A 61 -23.27 -16.34 -10.00
CA THR A 61 -23.39 -17.75 -9.63
C THR A 61 -22.81 -17.94 -8.23
N GLY A 62 -23.70 -17.96 -7.24
CA GLY A 62 -23.35 -18.18 -5.85
C GLY A 62 -22.79 -19.58 -5.77
N THR A 63 -21.52 -19.71 -5.41
CA THR A 63 -21.03 -20.93 -4.79
C THR A 63 -21.91 -21.18 -3.59
N GLU A 64 -22.78 -22.21 -3.64
CA GLU A 64 -23.58 -22.65 -2.52
C GLU A 64 -22.67 -22.77 -1.29
N LYS A 65 -22.94 -21.98 -0.26
CA LYS A 65 -22.26 -22.12 1.04
C LYS A 65 -22.65 -23.50 1.57
N THR A 66 -21.74 -24.46 1.48
CA THR A 66 -21.95 -25.80 2.04
C THR A 66 -22.21 -25.65 3.54
N ALA A 67 -23.37 -26.07 4.02
CA ALA A 67 -23.70 -26.01 5.44
C ALA A 67 -22.68 -26.82 6.27
N PRO A 68 -22.38 -26.42 7.51
CA PRO A 68 -21.53 -27.22 8.40
C PRO A 68 -21.98 -28.68 8.46
N VAL A 69 -21.05 -29.60 8.24
CA VAL A 69 -21.29 -31.04 8.41
C VAL A 69 -20.79 -31.40 9.80
N MET A 70 -21.72 -31.56 10.74
CA MET A 70 -21.40 -31.99 12.10
C MET A 70 -20.98 -33.47 12.09
N LEU A 71 -19.89 -33.76 12.80
CA LEU A 71 -19.38 -35.11 13.07
C LEU A 71 -19.82 -35.54 14.48
N TYR A 72 -19.64 -34.67 15.47
CA TYR A 72 -19.97 -34.92 16.87
C TYR A 72 -20.38 -33.62 17.58
N ASP A 73 -21.57 -33.59 18.20
CA ASP A 73 -22.03 -32.49 19.07
C ASP A 73 -22.92 -33.07 20.16
N GLY A 74 -22.35 -33.26 21.36
CA GLY A 74 -23.00 -34.04 22.42
C GLY A 74 -23.41 -35.46 22.00
N GLY A 75 -22.84 -36.00 20.93
CA GLY A 75 -23.25 -37.27 20.34
C GLY A 75 -22.83 -37.37 18.87
N LEU A 76 -22.66 -38.61 18.40
CA LEU A 76 -22.26 -38.89 17.02
C LEU A 76 -23.39 -38.49 16.05
N SER A 77 -23.05 -37.69 15.04
CA SER A 77 -24.03 -37.19 14.06
C SER A 77 -24.52 -38.32 13.14
N PRO A 78 -25.76 -38.24 12.61
CA PRO A 78 -26.30 -39.26 11.72
C PRO A 78 -25.39 -39.59 10.53
N GLY A 79 -25.17 -40.88 10.28
CA GLY A 79 -24.33 -41.38 9.18
C GLY A 79 -22.83 -41.44 9.49
N TRP A 80 -22.38 -40.86 10.61
CA TRP A 80 -21.01 -41.03 11.10
C TRP A 80 -20.88 -42.31 11.93
N LYS A 81 -19.70 -42.91 11.89
CA LYS A 81 -19.32 -44.11 12.64
C LYS A 81 -18.12 -43.81 13.53
N ASP A 82 -18.17 -44.34 14.74
CA ASP A 82 -17.07 -44.32 15.70
C ASP A 82 -16.10 -45.48 15.41
N LEU A 83 -14.82 -45.16 15.21
CA LEU A 83 -13.73 -46.08 14.98
C LEU A 83 -12.47 -45.62 15.75
N GLY A 84 -11.40 -46.42 15.72
CA GLY A 84 -10.11 -46.08 16.32
C GLY A 84 -9.68 -47.04 17.43
N TRP A 85 -8.55 -46.76 18.07
CA TRP A 85 -7.92 -47.65 19.06
C TRP A 85 -7.74 -47.01 20.44
N ALA A 86 -8.23 -45.78 20.64
CA ALA A 86 -8.33 -45.17 21.97
C ALA A 86 -9.42 -45.82 22.83
N GLN A 87 -9.18 -45.96 24.14
CA GLN A 87 -10.28 -46.21 25.08
C GLN A 87 -11.20 -44.97 25.09
N ARG A 88 -12.52 -45.17 24.91
CA ARG A 88 -13.45 -44.05 24.68
C ARG A 88 -14.85 -44.26 25.24
N GLU A 89 -15.48 -43.15 25.60
CA GLU A 89 -16.89 -43.05 26.02
C GLU A 89 -17.58 -41.96 25.18
N LEU A 90 -18.75 -42.25 24.59
CA LEU A 90 -19.55 -41.31 23.78
C LEU A 90 -20.95 -41.10 24.41
N PRO A 91 -21.04 -40.42 25.55
CA PRO A 91 -22.31 -40.21 26.25
C PRO A 91 -23.28 -39.33 25.45
N LYS A 92 -24.57 -39.66 25.49
CA LYS A 92 -25.63 -38.86 24.83
C LYS A 92 -25.81 -37.52 25.55
N GLY A 93 -25.80 -36.43 24.79
CA GLY A 93 -25.90 -35.06 25.27
C GLY A 93 -24.62 -34.52 25.93
N ALA A 94 -23.48 -35.19 25.79
CA ALA A 94 -22.25 -34.80 26.47
C ALA A 94 -20.99 -35.01 25.59
N PRO A 95 -19.86 -34.34 25.93
CA PRO A 95 -18.62 -34.48 25.18
C PRO A 95 -18.12 -35.92 25.10
N ALA A 96 -17.49 -36.25 23.98
CA ALA A 96 -16.76 -37.49 23.82
C ALA A 96 -15.56 -37.51 24.77
N ARG A 97 -15.31 -38.64 25.43
CA ARG A 97 -14.17 -38.82 26.34
C ARG A 97 -13.21 -39.82 25.72
N MET A 98 -11.95 -39.41 25.55
CA MET A 98 -10.91 -40.20 24.91
C MET A 98 -9.70 -40.33 25.83
N ARG A 99 -9.19 -41.54 26.01
CA ARG A 99 -7.89 -41.80 26.63
C ARG A 99 -6.85 -41.98 25.55
N LEU A 100 -5.98 -40.98 25.39
CA LEU A 100 -5.03 -40.88 24.28
C LEU A 100 -3.60 -41.36 24.61
N PHE A 101 -3.40 -42.09 25.73
CA PHE A 101 -2.11 -42.69 26.09
C PHE A 101 -1.60 -43.68 25.03
N ASN A 102 -0.29 -43.91 24.97
CA ASN A 102 0.35 -44.83 24.00
C ASN A 102 -0.01 -44.56 22.53
N TYR A 103 0.00 -43.29 22.11
CA TYR A 103 -0.32 -42.89 20.72
C TYR A 103 -1.74 -43.32 20.28
N ALA A 104 -2.67 -43.44 21.24
CA ALA A 104 -4.06 -43.78 20.97
C ALA A 104 -4.75 -42.74 20.06
N GLY A 105 -5.76 -43.18 19.31
CA GLY A 105 -6.47 -42.34 18.36
C GLY A 105 -7.95 -42.68 18.21
N TRP A 106 -8.71 -41.65 17.83
CA TRP A 106 -10.14 -41.67 17.53
C TRP A 106 -10.36 -41.37 16.05
N ILE A 107 -11.23 -42.15 15.41
CA ILE A 107 -11.57 -42.00 13.99
C ILE A 107 -13.07 -41.78 13.87
N LEU A 108 -13.44 -40.67 13.23
CA LEU A 108 -14.79 -40.37 12.80
C LEU A 108 -14.90 -40.70 11.32
N TYR A 109 -15.72 -41.68 10.96
CA TYR A 109 -15.82 -42.22 9.61
C TYR A 109 -17.22 -42.04 9.02
N ARG A 110 -17.32 -41.51 7.81
CA ARG A 110 -18.56 -41.47 7.04
C ARG A 110 -18.32 -41.91 5.59
N PRO A 111 -18.86 -43.06 5.15
CA PRO A 111 -18.73 -43.47 3.76
C PRO A 111 -19.42 -42.48 2.83
N LYS A 112 -18.84 -42.26 1.64
CA LYS A 112 -19.38 -41.35 0.62
C LYS A 112 -19.60 -39.92 1.15
N LEU A 113 -18.62 -39.40 1.89
CA LEU A 113 -18.62 -38.01 2.29
C LEU A 113 -18.43 -37.15 1.04
N GLU A 114 -19.47 -36.40 0.68
CA GLU A 114 -19.50 -35.48 -0.46
C GLU A 114 -19.60 -34.04 0.05
N GLY A 115 -18.98 -33.11 -0.68
CA GLY A 115 -18.99 -31.69 -0.36
C GLY A 115 -17.61 -31.05 -0.40
N THR A 116 -17.60 -29.72 -0.40
CA THR A 116 -16.39 -28.91 -0.30
C THR A 116 -16.31 -28.33 1.09
N PHE A 117 -15.22 -28.59 1.79
CA PHE A 117 -15.04 -28.18 3.19
C PHE A 117 -13.92 -27.17 3.29
N GLY A 118 -14.13 -26.09 4.02
CA GLY A 118 -13.11 -25.05 4.20
C GLY A 118 -12.17 -25.34 5.36
N ALA A 119 -12.66 -25.95 6.43
CA ALA A 119 -11.88 -26.33 7.59
C ALA A 119 -12.51 -27.49 8.37
N LEU A 120 -11.71 -28.10 9.24
CA LEU A 120 -12.18 -28.92 10.35
C LEU A 120 -12.18 -28.05 11.61
N SER A 121 -13.31 -27.97 12.31
CA SER A 121 -13.44 -27.32 13.61
C SER A 121 -13.74 -28.35 14.69
N PHE A 122 -13.19 -28.18 15.89
CA PHE A 122 -13.57 -28.94 17.09
C PHE A 122 -13.17 -28.17 18.35
N ARG A 123 -13.84 -28.44 19.47
CA ARG A 123 -13.33 -28.05 20.79
C ARG A 123 -12.81 -29.26 21.54
N PHE A 124 -11.72 -29.08 22.29
CA PHE A 124 -11.19 -30.10 23.18
C PHE A 124 -10.78 -29.53 24.54
N SER A 125 -10.73 -30.39 25.54
CA SER A 125 -10.19 -30.10 26.88
C SER A 125 -9.27 -31.23 27.29
N ALA A 126 -8.06 -30.91 27.74
CA ALA A 126 -7.02 -31.86 28.10
C ALA A 126 -6.19 -31.32 29.28
N PRO A 127 -5.55 -32.18 30.09
CA PRO A 127 -4.63 -31.73 31.12
C PRO A 127 -3.49 -30.86 30.54
N GLU A 128 -3.20 -29.72 31.17
CA GLU A 128 -2.13 -28.82 30.72
C GLU A 128 -0.76 -29.51 30.64
N SER A 129 -0.52 -30.50 31.52
CA SER A 129 0.71 -31.30 31.56
C SER A 129 0.98 -32.09 30.27
N PHE A 130 -0.01 -32.26 29.40
CA PHE A 130 0.19 -32.96 28.12
C PHE A 130 0.92 -32.07 27.10
N GLY A 131 0.86 -30.74 27.25
CA GLY A 131 1.42 -29.78 26.28
C GLY A 131 0.89 -30.00 24.86
N GLU A 132 1.71 -29.75 23.83
CA GLU A 132 1.37 -30.10 22.45
C GLU A 132 1.46 -31.62 22.25
N PHE A 133 0.32 -32.29 22.19
CA PHE A 133 0.26 -33.74 22.08
C PHE A 133 -0.69 -34.26 21.00
N LEU A 134 -1.59 -33.42 20.49
CA LEU A 134 -2.65 -33.84 19.57
C LEU A 134 -2.19 -33.63 18.12
N GLU A 135 -2.49 -34.59 17.26
CA GLU A 135 -2.30 -34.53 15.81
C GLU A 135 -3.63 -34.92 15.14
N VAL A 136 -3.95 -34.21 14.06
CA VAL A 136 -5.12 -34.47 13.23
C VAL A 136 -4.72 -34.72 11.78
N ARG A 137 -5.38 -35.69 11.14
CA ARG A 137 -5.25 -35.95 9.70
C ARG A 137 -6.57 -36.43 9.12
N LEU A 138 -6.69 -36.33 7.80
CA LEU A 138 -7.75 -37.04 7.06
C LEU A 138 -7.26 -38.42 6.66
N ASP A 139 -8.19 -39.30 6.30
CA ASP A 139 -7.88 -40.60 5.72
C ASP A 139 -8.92 -40.99 4.67
N ALA A 140 -8.53 -41.87 3.75
CA ALA A 140 -9.38 -42.37 2.67
C ALA A 140 -8.99 -43.82 2.31
N PRO A 141 -9.86 -44.60 1.66
CA PRO A 141 -9.48 -45.91 1.14
C PRO A 141 -8.43 -45.77 0.03
N GLY A 142 -7.44 -46.68 -0.02
CA GLY A 142 -6.42 -46.73 -1.06
C GLY A 142 -5.10 -46.04 -0.67
N ALA A 143 -4.33 -45.60 -1.67
CA ALA A 143 -2.99 -45.03 -1.48
C ALA A 143 -2.96 -43.51 -1.25
N ALA A 144 -4.12 -42.89 -0.98
CA ALA A 144 -4.18 -41.46 -0.69
C ALA A 144 -3.43 -41.16 0.62
N SER A 145 -2.57 -40.13 0.58
CA SER A 145 -1.79 -39.70 1.74
C SER A 145 -2.17 -38.26 2.07
N PHE A 146 -2.59 -38.05 3.32
CA PHE A 146 -2.96 -36.74 3.84
C PHE A 146 -1.90 -36.24 4.83
N PRO A 147 -1.64 -34.92 4.89
CA PRO A 147 -0.77 -34.35 5.90
C PRO A 147 -1.23 -34.68 7.33
N ARG A 148 -0.23 -34.76 8.21
CA ARG A 148 -0.41 -34.86 9.66
C ARG A 148 -0.23 -33.48 10.25
N VAL A 149 -1.29 -32.92 10.83
CA VAL A 149 -1.30 -31.56 11.35
C VAL A 149 -1.22 -31.61 12.88
N PRO A 150 -0.10 -31.21 13.50
CA PRO A 150 -0.02 -31.05 14.95
C PRO A 150 -0.91 -29.89 15.40
N ILE A 151 -1.56 -30.05 16.54
CA ILE A 151 -2.36 -28.98 17.15
C ILE A 151 -1.44 -28.11 18.00
N ILE A 152 -1.21 -26.91 17.47
CA ILE A 152 -0.39 -25.85 18.03
C ILE A 152 -1.26 -24.66 18.44
N PRO A 153 -0.79 -23.78 19.34
CA PRO A 153 -1.57 -22.64 19.85
C PRO A 153 -2.20 -21.76 18.76
N GLU A 154 -1.59 -21.67 17.59
CA GLU A 154 -2.07 -20.81 16.52
C GLU A 154 -3.28 -21.35 15.74
N LEU A 155 -3.59 -22.64 15.87
CA LEU A 155 -4.84 -23.21 15.37
C LEU A 155 -6.00 -22.98 16.34
N GLN A 156 -5.73 -22.43 17.53
CA GLN A 156 -6.72 -22.11 18.53
C GLN A 156 -7.37 -20.75 18.24
N VAL A 157 -8.65 -20.77 17.86
CA VAL A 157 -9.42 -19.55 17.58
C VAL A 157 -10.10 -18.98 18.83
N ARG A 158 -10.28 -19.80 19.88
CA ARG A 158 -10.92 -19.39 21.13
C ARG A 158 -10.49 -20.29 22.30
N LYS A 159 -10.39 -19.71 23.50
CA LYS A 159 -10.23 -20.43 24.78
C LYS A 159 -11.35 -20.03 25.74
N ASP A 160 -12.18 -20.99 26.14
CA ASP A 160 -13.30 -20.80 27.06
C ASP A 160 -13.10 -21.70 28.30
N GLY A 161 -12.43 -21.16 29.31
CA GLY A 161 -11.99 -21.94 30.48
C GLY A 161 -11.01 -23.04 30.09
N GLU A 162 -11.33 -24.29 30.44
CA GLU A 162 -10.55 -25.50 30.13
C GLU A 162 -10.66 -25.96 28.66
N TRP A 163 -11.51 -25.31 27.86
CA TRP A 163 -11.77 -25.70 26.49
C TRP A 163 -11.03 -24.84 25.47
N SER A 164 -10.43 -25.51 24.51
CA SER A 164 -9.77 -24.90 23.36
C SER A 164 -10.58 -25.21 22.09
N GLU A 165 -11.00 -24.18 21.36
CA GLU A 165 -11.62 -24.33 20.05
C GLU A 165 -10.54 -24.22 18.97
N ILE A 166 -10.45 -25.26 18.15
CA ILE A 166 -9.44 -25.44 17.12
C ILE A 166 -10.11 -25.39 15.75
N VAL A 167 -9.50 -24.65 14.82
CA VAL A 167 -9.90 -24.64 13.41
C VAL A 167 -8.70 -24.95 12.53
N ILE A 168 -8.77 -26.04 11.77
CA ILE A 168 -7.73 -26.49 10.85
C ILE A 168 -8.20 -26.30 9.41
N PRO A 169 -7.60 -25.37 8.65
CA PRO A 169 -7.93 -25.16 7.25
C PRO A 169 -7.75 -26.43 6.40
N MET A 170 -8.64 -26.62 5.44
CA MET A 170 -8.58 -27.78 4.55
C MET A 170 -7.33 -27.75 3.66
N GLU A 171 -6.71 -26.59 3.44
CA GLU A 171 -5.39 -26.49 2.78
C GLU A 171 -4.27 -27.20 3.57
N GLN A 172 -4.37 -27.29 4.90
CA GLN A 172 -3.39 -28.01 5.72
C GLN A 172 -3.70 -29.50 5.79
N LEU A 173 -4.98 -29.87 5.85
CA LEU A 173 -5.43 -31.27 5.97
C LEU A 173 -5.55 -32.00 4.62
N ASN A 174 -5.79 -31.25 3.54
CA ASN A 174 -6.08 -31.76 2.21
C ASN A 174 -5.67 -30.77 1.10
N PRO A 175 -4.38 -30.40 1.00
CA PRO A 175 -3.88 -29.44 0.02
C PRO A 175 -4.16 -29.84 -1.45
N ARG A 176 -4.43 -31.13 -1.69
CA ARG A 176 -4.69 -31.69 -3.01
C ARG A 176 -6.18 -31.82 -3.35
N GLY A 177 -7.08 -31.39 -2.46
CA GLY A 177 -8.53 -31.51 -2.65
C GLY A 177 -9.01 -32.94 -2.90
N GLN A 178 -8.31 -33.94 -2.34
CA GLN A 178 -8.63 -35.35 -2.56
C GLN A 178 -9.87 -35.77 -1.76
N PRO A 179 -10.71 -36.67 -2.29
CA PRO A 179 -11.81 -37.24 -1.52
C PRO A 179 -11.29 -37.93 -0.25
N PHE A 180 -11.98 -37.74 0.88
CA PHE A 180 -11.68 -38.39 2.15
C PHE A 180 -12.98 -38.84 2.83
N ASP A 181 -12.88 -39.84 3.70
CA ASP A 181 -14.03 -40.39 4.41
C ASP A 181 -13.82 -40.48 5.92
N ARG A 182 -12.62 -40.15 6.41
CA ARG A 182 -12.22 -40.25 7.82
C ARG A 182 -11.56 -38.98 8.31
N VAL A 183 -11.90 -38.60 9.54
CA VAL A 183 -11.14 -37.65 10.36
C VAL A 183 -10.50 -38.43 11.50
N VAL A 184 -9.18 -38.30 11.65
CA VAL A 184 -8.39 -39.02 12.66
C VAL A 184 -7.80 -38.02 13.64
N LEU A 185 -8.15 -38.14 14.92
CA LEU A 185 -7.57 -37.37 16.03
C LEU A 185 -6.74 -38.33 16.90
N ARG A 186 -5.44 -38.10 17.04
CA ARG A 186 -4.56 -39.02 17.79
C ARG A 186 -3.48 -38.29 18.58
N ALA A 187 -2.94 -38.97 19.59
CA ALA A 187 -1.73 -38.48 20.22
C ALA A 187 -0.51 -38.62 19.29
N SER A 188 0.28 -37.54 19.17
CA SER A 188 1.55 -37.45 18.44
C SER A 188 2.74 -37.91 19.29
N LYS A 189 2.56 -37.95 20.62
CA LYS A 189 3.53 -38.42 21.61
C LYS A 189 2.84 -39.22 22.71
N SER A 190 3.61 -39.93 23.53
CA SER A 190 3.04 -40.59 24.72
C SER A 190 2.55 -39.56 25.73
N VAL A 191 1.34 -39.75 26.25
CA VAL A 191 0.71 -38.92 27.30
C VAL A 191 0.12 -39.79 28.40
N GLY A 192 -0.31 -39.17 29.50
CA GLY A 192 -0.93 -39.86 30.64
C GLY A 192 -2.30 -40.50 30.32
N ARG A 193 -2.90 -41.16 31.31
CA ARG A 193 -4.16 -41.93 31.19
C ARG A 193 -5.42 -41.11 31.48
N GLU A 194 -5.28 -39.82 31.65
CA GLU A 194 -6.34 -38.87 31.88
C GLU A 194 -7.27 -38.76 30.66
N TRP A 195 -8.51 -38.32 30.90
CA TRP A 195 -9.49 -38.13 29.84
C TRP A 195 -9.22 -36.83 29.08
N VAL A 196 -9.24 -36.92 27.76
CA VAL A 196 -9.32 -35.79 26.84
C VAL A 196 -10.76 -35.72 26.34
N LEU A 197 -11.38 -34.54 26.48
CA LEU A 197 -12.75 -34.32 26.05
C LEU A 197 -12.77 -33.71 24.65
N PHE A 198 -13.67 -34.17 23.78
CA PHE A 198 -13.92 -33.60 22.46
C PHE A 198 -15.40 -33.29 22.28
N ASP A 199 -15.70 -32.15 21.67
CA ASP A 199 -17.07 -31.77 21.36
C ASP A 199 -17.11 -30.85 20.12
N LYS A 200 -18.30 -30.63 19.55
CA LYS A 200 -18.54 -29.78 18.37
C LYS A 200 -17.55 -30.03 17.21
N VAL A 201 -17.26 -31.30 16.93
CA VAL A 201 -16.41 -31.71 15.81
C VAL A 201 -17.21 -31.55 14.52
N ALA A 202 -16.77 -30.68 13.61
CA ALA A 202 -17.50 -30.35 12.39
C ALA A 202 -16.56 -30.05 11.22
N LEU A 203 -16.97 -30.42 10.00
CA LEU A 203 -16.42 -29.86 8.78
C LEU A 203 -17.20 -28.60 8.45
N VAL A 204 -16.52 -27.47 8.36
CA VAL A 204 -17.13 -26.14 8.26
C VAL A 204 -16.60 -25.38 7.04
N PRO A 205 -17.30 -24.35 6.55
CA PRO A 205 -16.68 -23.33 5.71
C PRO A 205 -15.47 -22.69 6.40
N LEU A 206 -14.54 -22.11 5.63
CA LEU A 206 -13.45 -21.32 6.21
C LEU A 206 -14.05 -20.19 7.06
N PRO A 207 -13.53 -19.93 8.28
CA PRO A 207 -13.91 -18.76 9.05
C PRO A 207 -13.77 -17.49 8.18
N PRO A 208 -14.73 -16.55 8.22
CA PRO A 208 -14.71 -15.38 7.35
C PRO A 208 -13.41 -14.58 7.41
N ASP A 209 -12.84 -14.38 8.59
CA ASP A 209 -11.58 -13.64 8.78
C ASP A 209 -10.38 -14.38 8.16
N LEU A 210 -10.34 -15.71 8.28
CA LEU A 210 -9.29 -16.52 7.69
C LEU A 210 -9.44 -16.60 6.17
N ALA A 211 -10.67 -16.74 5.66
CA ALA A 211 -10.96 -16.68 4.23
C ALA A 211 -10.54 -15.33 3.63
N ALA A 212 -10.84 -14.22 4.34
CA ALA A 212 -10.42 -12.89 3.93
C ALA A 212 -8.88 -12.73 3.99
N ALA A 213 -8.23 -13.25 5.02
CA ALA A 213 -6.77 -13.26 5.13
C ALA A 213 -6.11 -14.02 3.98
N LEU A 214 -6.61 -15.21 3.65
CA LEU A 214 -6.16 -16.02 2.51
C LEU A 214 -6.41 -15.30 1.17
N ALA A 215 -7.55 -14.63 1.01
CA ALA A 215 -7.86 -13.83 -0.18
C ALA A 215 -6.93 -12.61 -0.31
N ALA A 216 -6.46 -12.06 0.82
CA ALA A 216 -5.43 -11.03 0.85
C ALA A 216 -4.00 -11.61 0.70
N GLY A 217 -3.83 -12.92 0.46
CA GLY A 217 -2.53 -13.58 0.30
C GLY A 217 -1.81 -13.89 1.61
N GLY A 218 -2.40 -13.59 2.76
CA GLY A 218 -1.89 -13.95 4.08
C GLY A 218 -2.63 -15.15 4.67
N GLY A 219 -2.81 -15.18 5.99
CA GLY A 219 -3.59 -16.20 6.72
C GLY A 219 -2.95 -17.60 6.80
N ARG A 220 -1.86 -17.84 6.08
CA ARG A 220 -1.10 -19.09 6.13
C ARG A 220 -0.31 -19.17 7.43
N MET A 221 -0.19 -20.39 7.96
CA MET A 221 0.54 -20.65 9.21
C MET A 221 2.03 -20.97 9.00
N GLY A 222 2.40 -21.40 7.79
CA GLY A 222 3.73 -21.95 7.47
C GLY A 222 3.96 -23.33 8.08
N GLN A 223 4.73 -24.19 7.40
CA GLN A 223 5.05 -25.53 7.91
C GLN A 223 6.23 -25.51 8.90
N GLY A 224 6.18 -26.39 9.91
CA GLY A 224 7.28 -26.61 10.87
C GLY A 224 7.58 -25.42 11.78
N SER A 225 8.75 -25.43 12.42
CA SER A 225 9.20 -24.37 13.34
C SER A 225 9.53 -23.04 12.65
N GLY A 226 9.48 -22.98 11.32
CA GLY A 226 9.89 -21.83 10.52
C GLY A 226 11.40 -21.78 10.31
N ARG A 227 11.84 -21.05 9.28
CA ARG A 227 13.27 -20.83 8.99
C ARG A 227 13.88 -19.90 10.04
N GLU A 228 15.11 -20.15 10.46
CA GLU A 228 15.79 -19.22 11.38
C GLU A 228 16.02 -17.86 10.71
N ALA A 229 15.71 -16.79 11.45
CA ALA A 229 15.91 -15.42 11.00
C ALA A 229 16.64 -14.64 12.12
N PRO A 230 18.00 -14.68 12.16
CA PRO A 230 18.76 -13.88 13.10
C PRO A 230 18.54 -12.37 12.87
N MET A 231 18.33 -11.63 13.95
CA MET A 231 18.09 -10.19 13.94
C MET A 231 18.82 -9.51 15.09
N THR A 232 19.13 -8.23 14.95
CA THR A 232 19.74 -7.41 16.01
C THR A 232 19.08 -6.05 16.07
N ILE A 233 18.83 -5.58 17.28
CA ILE A 233 18.48 -4.18 17.60
C ILE A 233 19.63 -3.64 18.44
N ASP A 234 20.34 -2.63 17.94
CA ASP A 234 21.56 -2.09 18.53
C ASP A 234 21.32 -0.70 19.13
N CYS A 235 21.12 -0.66 20.45
CA CYS A 235 20.93 0.58 21.21
C CYS A 235 22.25 1.30 21.55
N THR A 236 23.40 0.74 21.16
CA THR A 236 24.73 1.35 21.36
C THR A 236 25.18 2.21 20.18
N ALA A 237 24.58 2.02 19.00
CA ALA A 237 24.88 2.77 17.81
C ALA A 237 24.09 4.11 17.76
N PRO A 238 24.56 5.12 17.00
CA PRO A 238 23.88 6.41 16.89
C PRO A 238 22.43 6.28 16.43
N SER A 239 21.57 7.11 17.03
CA SER A 239 20.13 7.19 16.78
C SER A 239 19.77 8.57 16.24
N HIS A 240 18.61 8.70 15.60
CA HIS A 240 18.05 10.00 15.20
C HIS A 240 16.56 10.06 15.45
N ARG A 241 16.05 11.29 15.54
CA ARG A 241 14.61 11.54 15.66
C ARG A 241 13.93 11.25 14.33
N ILE A 242 12.86 10.47 14.37
CA ILE A 242 12.04 10.16 13.20
C ILE A 242 11.13 11.36 12.94
N SER A 243 11.14 11.87 11.71
CA SER A 243 10.15 12.88 11.34
C SER A 243 8.75 12.26 11.36
N PRO A 244 7.77 12.83 12.07
CA PRO A 244 6.41 12.31 12.03
C PRO A 244 5.81 12.45 10.62
N LEU A 245 6.34 13.32 9.76
CA LEU A 245 5.77 13.62 8.44
C LEU A 245 6.07 12.53 7.39
N ILE A 246 6.83 11.47 7.73
CA ILE A 246 6.99 10.30 6.85
C ILE A 246 5.72 9.43 6.79
N TYR A 247 4.80 9.60 7.75
CA TYR A 247 3.51 8.94 7.79
C TYR A 247 2.43 9.80 7.11
N GLY A 248 2.77 10.33 5.92
CA GLY A 248 1.92 11.21 5.15
C GLY A 248 1.09 10.50 4.09
N ILE A 249 -0.02 11.13 3.74
CA ILE A 249 -0.94 10.71 2.67
C ILE A 249 -1.28 11.91 1.78
N ALA A 250 -1.58 11.71 0.51
CA ALA A 250 -2.14 12.77 -0.31
C ALA A 250 -3.67 12.80 -0.18
N PHE A 251 -4.28 13.95 -0.45
CA PHE A 251 -5.74 14.05 -0.51
C PHE A 251 -6.28 13.39 -1.78
N ASP A 252 -7.53 12.95 -1.73
CA ASP A 252 -8.28 12.50 -2.91
C ASP A 252 -9.48 13.43 -3.12
N GLY A 253 -9.42 14.28 -4.14
CA GLY A 253 -10.48 15.24 -4.43
C GLY A 253 -11.87 14.64 -4.67
N LEU A 254 -11.98 13.34 -4.98
CA LEU A 254 -13.27 12.68 -5.19
C LEU A 254 -13.91 12.13 -3.92
N THR A 255 -13.10 11.62 -3.01
CA THR A 255 -13.54 10.87 -1.83
C THR A 255 -13.31 11.64 -0.54
N GLU A 256 -12.58 12.76 -0.58
CA GLU A 256 -12.24 13.59 0.59
C GLU A 256 -13.40 13.85 1.55
N LYS A 257 -14.57 14.16 0.99
CA LYS A 257 -15.79 14.50 1.77
C LYS A 257 -16.60 13.29 2.22
N ARG A 258 -16.33 12.10 1.64
CA ARG A 258 -17.07 10.86 1.93
C ARG A 258 -16.32 10.00 2.93
N ASP A 259 -15.02 9.88 2.76
CA ASP A 259 -14.20 8.99 3.54
C ASP A 259 -13.84 9.62 4.89
N LYS A 260 -13.70 8.76 5.91
CA LYS A 260 -13.27 9.13 7.26
C LYS A 260 -12.01 8.40 7.70
N HIS A 261 -11.73 7.23 7.12
CA HIS A 261 -10.63 6.35 7.50
C HIS A 261 -9.24 6.96 7.31
N GLN A 262 -9.10 8.01 6.48
CA GLN A 262 -7.86 8.77 6.32
C GLN A 262 -7.38 9.43 7.63
N TYR A 263 -8.29 9.65 8.60
CA TYR A 263 -7.96 10.16 9.94
C TYR A 263 -7.76 9.03 10.96
N GLU A 264 -8.28 7.83 10.70
CA GLU A 264 -8.26 6.70 11.62
C GLU A 264 -7.01 5.81 11.45
N MET A 265 -6.38 5.87 10.28
CA MET A 265 -5.16 5.12 9.95
C MET A 265 -3.92 5.58 10.74
N GLY A 266 -3.95 6.79 11.32
CA GLY A 266 -2.85 7.37 12.09
C GLY A 266 -1.83 8.15 11.24
N ALA A 267 -2.23 8.60 10.05
CA ALA A 267 -1.46 9.56 9.27
C ALA A 267 -1.20 10.84 10.08
N THR A 268 -0.16 11.59 9.74
CA THR A 268 0.28 12.79 10.51
C THR A 268 0.33 14.05 9.66
N THR A 269 0.43 13.89 8.34
CA THR A 269 0.48 14.99 7.39
C THR A 269 -0.28 14.65 6.12
N ARG A 270 -0.81 15.69 5.46
CA ARG A 270 -1.57 15.56 4.22
C ARG A 270 -1.02 16.49 3.15
N ARG A 271 -0.90 15.97 1.92
CA ARG A 271 -0.49 16.75 0.74
C ARG A 271 -1.70 17.10 -0.11
N TRP A 272 -1.89 18.38 -0.39
CA TRP A 272 -2.68 18.89 -1.50
C TRP A 272 -1.76 18.96 -2.73
N GLY A 273 -1.92 18.03 -3.69
CA GLY A 273 -1.03 17.93 -4.84
C GLY A 273 -1.59 17.05 -5.96
N GLY A 274 -0.72 16.64 -6.89
CA GLY A 274 -1.06 15.90 -8.10
C GLY A 274 -1.40 16.80 -9.29
N ASN A 275 -1.55 16.18 -10.47
CA ASN A 275 -1.67 16.87 -11.76
C ASN A 275 -2.67 18.04 -11.75
N PRO A 276 -3.92 17.91 -11.26
CA PRO A 276 -4.87 19.00 -11.39
C PRO A 276 -4.52 20.22 -10.53
N THR A 277 -3.68 20.06 -9.50
CA THR A 277 -3.28 21.17 -8.64
C THR A 277 -2.39 22.19 -9.33
N SER A 278 -1.64 21.81 -10.37
CA SER A 278 -0.89 22.73 -11.25
C SER A 278 -1.79 23.72 -11.99
N ARG A 279 -3.11 23.43 -12.04
CA ARG A 279 -4.14 24.25 -12.72
C ARG A 279 -5.21 24.75 -11.75
N TYR A 280 -5.00 24.63 -10.44
CA TYR A 280 -5.96 25.04 -9.42
C TYR A 280 -6.04 26.56 -9.27
N ASN A 281 -7.27 27.11 -9.30
CA ASN A 281 -7.52 28.53 -9.12
C ASN A 281 -8.21 28.78 -7.76
N TRP A 282 -7.41 29.18 -6.77
CA TRP A 282 -7.87 29.42 -5.40
C TRP A 282 -8.95 30.52 -5.28
N LYS A 283 -9.00 31.47 -6.22
CA LYS A 283 -10.01 32.56 -6.22
C LYS A 283 -11.40 32.06 -6.59
N LEU A 284 -11.49 30.91 -7.24
CA LEU A 284 -12.75 30.29 -7.68
C LEU A 284 -13.20 29.16 -6.75
N GLY A 285 -12.58 29.01 -5.57
CA GLY A 285 -12.95 27.99 -4.60
C GLY A 285 -12.44 26.61 -5.00
N GLY A 286 -13.22 25.84 -5.75
CA GLY A 286 -12.90 24.45 -6.12
C GLY A 286 -12.52 24.24 -7.58
N ALA A 287 -12.20 25.30 -8.32
CA ALA A 287 -11.94 25.21 -9.76
C ALA A 287 -10.50 24.75 -10.05
N TRP A 288 -10.37 23.70 -10.85
CA TRP A 288 -9.10 23.28 -11.46
C TRP A 288 -9.31 22.72 -12.87
N ASN A 289 -8.23 22.43 -13.60
CA ASN A 289 -8.30 21.68 -14.84
C ASN A 289 -7.86 20.23 -14.58
N THR A 290 -8.60 19.26 -15.11
CA THR A 290 -8.34 17.82 -14.96
C THR A 290 -7.15 17.31 -15.78
N ALA A 291 -6.41 18.19 -16.46
CA ALA A 291 -5.25 17.82 -17.26
C ALA A 291 -5.60 16.78 -18.33
N ASN A 292 -4.60 16.08 -18.86
CA ASN A 292 -4.84 14.94 -19.73
C ASN A 292 -5.47 13.74 -18.99
N ASP A 293 -5.50 13.74 -17.65
CA ASP A 293 -6.17 12.69 -16.87
C ASP A 293 -7.64 12.60 -17.29
N TRP A 294 -8.34 13.73 -17.43
CA TRP A 294 -9.73 13.71 -17.89
C TRP A 294 -10.06 14.82 -18.90
N PHE A 295 -9.64 14.62 -20.15
CA PHE A 295 -10.06 15.44 -21.31
C PHE A 295 -9.81 16.96 -21.19
N TYR A 296 -8.84 17.39 -20.38
CA TYR A 296 -8.46 18.79 -20.17
C TYR A 296 -9.64 19.70 -19.79
N GLN A 297 -10.54 19.18 -18.94
CA GLN A 297 -11.75 19.87 -18.52
C GLN A 297 -11.48 20.73 -17.29
N ASN A 298 -11.91 21.98 -17.32
CA ASN A 298 -12.13 22.73 -16.10
C ASN A 298 -13.34 22.15 -15.36
N VAL A 299 -13.19 21.91 -14.07
CA VAL A 299 -14.27 21.40 -13.21
C VAL A 299 -14.22 22.04 -11.83
N ASP A 300 -15.37 22.04 -11.16
CA ASP A 300 -15.47 22.32 -9.73
C ASP A 300 -15.56 21.00 -8.96
N ILE A 301 -14.54 20.71 -8.14
CA ILE A 301 -14.50 19.53 -7.28
C ILE A 301 -15.35 19.67 -6.02
N GLY A 302 -15.92 20.85 -5.78
CA GLY A 302 -16.72 21.14 -4.60
C GLY A 302 -15.91 21.12 -3.31
N LEU A 303 -14.59 21.28 -3.39
CA LEU A 303 -13.63 21.32 -2.28
C LEU A 303 -12.63 22.44 -2.55
N SER A 304 -12.47 23.37 -1.61
CA SER A 304 -11.47 24.42 -1.66
C SER A 304 -10.21 24.07 -0.88
N TYR A 305 -9.11 24.79 -1.11
CA TYR A 305 -7.91 24.67 -0.28
C TYR A 305 -8.21 24.96 1.20
N ASP A 306 -9.12 25.90 1.48
CA ASP A 306 -9.47 26.28 2.85
C ASP A 306 -10.23 25.16 3.57
N ASP A 307 -11.11 24.45 2.87
CA ASP A 307 -11.79 23.25 3.40
C ASP A 307 -10.76 22.18 3.78
N PHE A 308 -9.74 21.96 2.94
CA PHE A 308 -8.66 21.01 3.21
C PHE A 308 -7.83 21.42 4.43
N LEU A 309 -7.38 22.68 4.48
CA LEU A 309 -6.60 23.19 5.61
C LEU A 309 -7.38 23.14 6.92
N GLU A 310 -8.67 23.50 6.89
CA GLU A 310 -9.54 23.45 8.07
C GLU A 310 -9.83 22.00 8.49
N SER A 311 -10.01 21.08 7.55
CA SER A 311 -10.17 19.65 7.86
C SER A 311 -8.92 19.10 8.55
N ASN A 312 -7.73 19.44 8.03
CA ASN A 312 -6.47 19.01 8.63
C ASN A 312 -6.32 19.56 10.05
N ARG A 313 -6.62 20.85 10.25
CA ARG A 313 -6.57 21.49 11.56
C ARG A 313 -7.49 20.80 12.57
N LYS A 314 -8.74 20.51 12.19
CA LYS A 314 -9.72 19.81 13.04
C LYS A 314 -9.26 18.41 13.48
N HIS A 315 -8.43 17.76 12.69
CA HIS A 315 -7.93 16.40 12.96
C HIS A 315 -6.45 16.38 13.39
N GLY A 316 -5.84 17.53 13.69
CA GLY A 316 -4.46 17.61 14.16
C GLY A 316 -3.40 17.24 13.11
N MET A 317 -3.73 17.37 11.82
CA MET A 317 -2.87 17.02 10.69
C MET A 317 -2.04 18.24 10.22
N THR A 318 -0.79 17.99 9.84
CA THR A 318 0.05 19.01 9.19
C THR A 318 -0.21 19.06 7.67
N SER A 319 -0.26 20.25 7.08
CA SER A 319 -0.54 20.41 5.63
C SER A 319 0.71 20.73 4.81
N ALA A 320 0.86 20.03 3.67
CA ALA A 320 1.71 20.45 2.56
C ALA A 320 0.81 20.86 1.38
N LEU A 321 1.05 22.05 0.83
CA LEU A 321 0.19 22.68 -0.17
C LEU A 321 0.96 22.92 -1.47
N THR A 322 0.51 22.35 -2.57
CA THR A 322 1.05 22.65 -3.90
C THR A 322 0.60 24.03 -4.36
N VAL A 323 1.55 24.85 -4.82
CA VAL A 323 1.31 26.15 -5.44
C VAL A 323 1.67 26.09 -6.93
N PRO A 324 0.76 26.50 -7.85
CA PRO A 324 1.04 26.48 -9.29
C PRO A 324 2.25 27.35 -9.67
N ILE A 325 3.19 26.77 -10.42
CA ILE A 325 4.29 27.49 -11.08
C ILE A 325 4.29 27.33 -12.60
N LEU A 326 3.33 26.54 -13.14
CA LEU A 326 3.07 26.37 -14.56
C LEU A 326 2.71 27.68 -15.30
N GLY A 327 2.18 28.68 -14.57
CA GLY A 327 1.82 30.00 -15.08
C GLY A 327 0.37 30.15 -15.58
N TRP A 328 -0.40 29.06 -15.63
CA TRP A 328 -1.80 29.06 -16.07
C TRP A 328 -2.67 28.27 -15.10
N VAL A 329 -3.78 28.86 -14.65
CA VAL A 329 -4.79 28.17 -13.81
C VAL A 329 -6.16 28.22 -14.47
N ALA A 330 -7.07 27.34 -14.09
CA ALA A 330 -8.43 27.29 -14.64
C ALA A 330 -9.12 28.66 -14.54
N LYS A 331 -9.71 29.15 -15.64
CA LYS A 331 -10.46 30.42 -15.65
C LYS A 331 -11.90 30.30 -15.16
N ASP A 332 -12.44 29.09 -15.16
CA ASP A 332 -13.81 28.75 -14.78
C ASP A 332 -13.88 27.26 -14.38
N ALA A 333 -15.08 26.69 -14.30
CA ALA A 333 -15.32 25.29 -13.94
C ALA A 333 -16.00 24.47 -15.06
N LYS A 334 -15.83 24.86 -16.34
CA LYS A 334 -16.53 24.21 -17.47
C LYS A 334 -15.81 24.25 -18.82
N SER A 335 -14.81 25.11 -19.00
CA SER A 335 -14.06 25.19 -20.26
C SER A 335 -13.26 23.91 -20.53
N VAL A 336 -12.96 23.65 -21.80
CA VAL A 336 -12.33 22.41 -22.26
C VAL A 336 -11.13 22.74 -23.15
N GLY A 337 -10.03 22.01 -23.01
CA GLY A 337 -8.80 22.25 -23.76
C GLY A 337 -8.90 21.89 -25.25
N PHE A 338 -9.59 20.79 -25.57
CA PHE A 338 -9.79 20.30 -26.94
C PHE A 338 -11.27 20.03 -27.27
N PRO A 339 -12.14 21.06 -27.28
CA PRO A 339 -13.56 20.88 -27.55
C PRO A 339 -13.78 20.38 -28.99
N VAL A 340 -14.62 19.35 -29.14
CA VAL A 340 -14.96 18.74 -30.43
C VAL A 340 -15.54 19.76 -31.41
N SER A 341 -16.27 20.76 -30.92
CA SER A 341 -16.81 21.86 -31.72
C SER A 341 -15.76 22.69 -32.44
N ARG A 342 -14.50 22.67 -31.99
CA ARG A 342 -13.38 23.42 -32.59
C ARG A 342 -12.38 22.50 -33.29
N PHE A 343 -12.08 21.35 -32.70
CA PHE A 343 -11.02 20.46 -33.17
C PHE A 343 -11.53 19.26 -33.98
N GLY A 344 -12.86 19.11 -34.10
CA GLY A 344 -13.49 17.95 -34.70
C GLY A 344 -13.46 16.70 -33.80
N PRO A 345 -14.00 15.58 -34.30
CA PRO A 345 -14.01 14.30 -33.59
C PRO A 345 -12.60 13.79 -33.30
N GLN A 346 -12.40 13.31 -32.07
CA GLN A 346 -11.10 12.85 -31.56
C GLN A 346 -11.14 11.35 -31.26
N GLN A 347 -10.00 10.75 -30.90
CA GLN A 347 -9.93 9.31 -30.60
C GLN A 347 -10.86 8.92 -29.44
N GLN A 348 -10.95 9.78 -28.43
CA GLN A 348 -11.87 9.64 -27.31
C GLN A 348 -12.50 10.99 -26.98
N GLU A 349 -13.72 10.96 -26.45
CA GLU A 349 -14.43 12.15 -26.01
C GLU A 349 -15.33 11.89 -24.79
N ASP A 350 -15.56 12.93 -23.99
CA ASP A 350 -16.56 12.97 -22.91
C ASP A 350 -17.43 14.22 -23.08
N ASN A 351 -18.67 14.02 -23.55
CA ASN A 351 -19.68 15.07 -23.75
C ASN A 351 -19.16 16.28 -24.55
N GLY A 352 -18.51 16.02 -25.69
CA GLY A 352 -17.94 17.06 -26.54
C GLY A 352 -16.55 17.57 -26.10
N SER A 353 -15.99 17.00 -25.04
CA SER A 353 -14.60 17.23 -24.63
C SER A 353 -13.69 16.15 -25.21
N GLY A 354 -12.77 16.52 -26.10
CA GLY A 354 -11.86 15.54 -26.70
C GLY A 354 -10.55 15.38 -25.93
N ASN A 355 -9.86 14.27 -26.16
CA ASN A 355 -8.61 13.89 -25.49
C ASN A 355 -7.35 14.56 -26.08
N GLY A 356 -7.52 15.46 -27.05
CA GLY A 356 -6.45 16.14 -27.76
C GLY A 356 -5.73 15.29 -28.80
N LEU A 357 -6.26 14.13 -29.20
CA LEU A 357 -5.67 13.25 -30.22
C LEU A 357 -6.62 13.08 -31.41
N THR A 358 -6.09 13.12 -32.63
CA THR A 358 -6.82 12.68 -33.83
C THR A 358 -7.16 11.19 -33.74
N ARG A 359 -8.04 10.69 -34.62
CA ARG A 359 -8.48 9.28 -34.61
C ARG A 359 -7.36 8.25 -34.80
N ASP A 360 -6.27 8.64 -35.46
CA ASP A 360 -5.07 7.82 -35.65
C ASP A 360 -4.05 7.93 -34.50
N GLY A 361 -4.37 8.72 -33.45
CA GLY A 361 -3.51 8.91 -32.28
C GLY A 361 -2.50 10.06 -32.39
N THR A 362 -2.51 10.84 -33.48
CA THR A 362 -1.62 12.00 -33.62
C THR A 362 -2.03 13.13 -32.66
N PRO A 363 -1.10 13.72 -31.88
CA PRO A 363 -1.40 14.86 -31.03
C PRO A 363 -1.91 16.08 -31.82
N LEU A 364 -3.09 16.57 -31.47
CA LEU A 364 -3.61 17.84 -32.01
C LEU A 364 -2.81 19.02 -31.47
N LYS A 365 -2.53 20.01 -32.32
CA LYS A 365 -1.95 21.28 -31.87
C LYS A 365 -2.95 21.98 -30.93
N PRO A 366 -2.57 22.36 -29.70
CA PRO A 366 -3.47 23.04 -28.78
C PRO A 366 -3.86 24.44 -29.28
N GLY A 367 -4.99 24.94 -28.75
CA GLY A 367 -5.38 26.33 -28.92
C GLY A 367 -4.56 27.27 -28.02
N ALA A 368 -4.97 28.54 -27.96
CA ALA A 368 -4.40 29.46 -26.97
C ALA A 368 -4.75 28.99 -25.53
N PRO A 369 -3.84 29.13 -24.54
CA PRO A 369 -4.12 28.74 -23.16
C PRO A 369 -5.38 29.37 -22.56
N THR A 370 -5.74 30.57 -23.04
CA THR A 370 -6.95 31.30 -22.64
C THR A 370 -8.26 30.58 -22.96
N LEU A 371 -8.23 29.49 -23.74
CA LEU A 371 -9.38 28.62 -23.95
C LEU A 371 -9.87 27.99 -22.65
N THR A 372 -8.96 27.59 -21.76
CA THR A 372 -9.25 27.00 -20.44
C THR A 372 -8.75 27.84 -19.27
N SER A 373 -7.83 28.78 -19.50
CA SER A 373 -7.02 29.32 -18.42
C SER A 373 -6.98 30.83 -18.33
N THR A 374 -6.60 31.30 -17.15
CA THR A 374 -6.12 32.65 -16.89
C THR A 374 -4.69 32.58 -16.40
N GLU A 375 -3.93 33.65 -16.60
CA GLU A 375 -2.55 33.74 -16.12
C GLU A 375 -2.51 33.67 -14.58
N ALA A 376 -1.49 32.98 -14.07
CA ALA A 376 -1.16 32.90 -12.65
C ALA A 376 0.31 33.28 -12.45
N PRO A 377 0.66 34.58 -12.58
CA PRO A 377 2.02 35.05 -12.36
C PRO A 377 2.40 34.93 -10.86
N PRO A 378 3.67 35.16 -10.47
CA PRO A 378 4.09 35.08 -9.07
C PRO A 378 3.20 35.90 -8.10
N GLU A 379 2.68 37.06 -8.52
CA GLU A 379 1.78 37.88 -7.71
C GLU A 379 0.48 37.17 -7.33
N PHE A 380 -0.01 36.26 -8.19
CA PHE A 380 -1.20 35.45 -7.91
C PHE A 380 -0.95 34.48 -6.75
N ILE A 381 0.23 33.89 -6.68
CA ILE A 381 0.65 33.01 -5.58
C ILE A 381 0.94 33.83 -4.31
N ALA A 382 1.57 34.99 -4.46
CA ALA A 382 1.80 35.91 -3.34
C ALA A 382 0.49 36.31 -2.64
N GLU A 383 -0.53 36.67 -3.43
CA GLU A 383 -1.86 36.99 -2.91
C GLU A 383 -2.51 35.81 -2.18
N TRP A 384 -2.37 34.60 -2.72
CA TRP A 384 -2.90 33.39 -2.08
C TRP A 384 -2.25 33.14 -0.70
N ILE A 385 -0.93 33.21 -0.64
CA ILE A 385 -0.18 32.99 0.61
C ILE A 385 -0.54 34.06 1.63
N ARG A 386 -0.65 35.34 1.24
CA ARG A 386 -1.15 36.39 2.13
C ARG A 386 -2.54 36.09 2.68
N ALA A 387 -3.45 35.57 1.84
CA ALA A 387 -4.79 35.19 2.28
C ALA A 387 -4.75 34.05 3.32
N ILE A 388 -3.91 33.03 3.11
CA ILE A 388 -3.67 31.93 4.06
C ILE A 388 -3.11 32.48 5.39
N ARG A 389 -2.04 33.27 5.33
CA ARG A 389 -1.36 33.79 6.52
C ARG A 389 -2.22 34.76 7.32
N LYS A 390 -3.06 35.56 6.65
CA LYS A 390 -4.07 36.39 7.33
C LYS A 390 -5.03 35.52 8.17
N LYS A 391 -5.58 34.44 7.58
CA LYS A 391 -6.44 33.50 8.31
C LYS A 391 -5.70 32.78 9.44
N ASP A 392 -4.44 32.43 9.25
CA ASP A 392 -3.61 31.82 10.29
C ASP A 392 -3.41 32.76 11.48
N GLN A 393 -3.17 34.05 11.22
CA GLN A 393 -3.06 35.08 12.25
C GLN A 393 -4.38 35.27 13.00
N GLU A 394 -5.51 35.36 12.28
CA GLU A 394 -6.85 35.45 12.88
C GLU A 394 -7.18 34.25 13.76
N ARG A 395 -6.70 33.05 13.38
CA ARG A 395 -6.88 31.80 14.14
C ARG A 395 -5.84 31.57 15.24
N GLY A 396 -4.71 32.28 15.23
CA GLY A 396 -3.57 32.03 16.12
C GLY A 396 -2.84 30.70 15.86
N GLN A 397 -3.01 30.09 14.69
CA GLN A 397 -2.42 28.79 14.35
C GLN A 397 -2.04 28.72 12.87
N ARG A 398 -0.80 28.32 12.55
CA ARG A 398 -0.34 28.06 11.17
C ARG A 398 -1.08 26.86 10.58
N SER A 399 -1.52 26.97 9.32
CA SER A 399 -2.23 25.90 8.62
C SER A 399 -1.41 25.17 7.56
N VAL A 400 -0.38 25.82 6.99
CA VAL A 400 0.52 25.26 5.98
C VAL A 400 1.96 25.21 6.49
N GLN A 401 2.59 24.04 6.47
CA GLN A 401 3.99 23.87 6.87
C GLN A 401 4.94 23.88 5.66
N THR A 402 4.49 23.31 4.55
CA THR A 402 5.28 23.16 3.33
C THR A 402 4.49 23.67 2.13
N TYR A 403 5.11 24.52 1.32
CA TYR A 403 4.66 24.90 -0.01
C TYR A 403 5.45 24.10 -1.05
N ILE A 404 4.77 23.31 -1.88
CA ILE A 404 5.37 22.52 -2.95
C ILE A 404 5.25 23.32 -4.25
N LEU A 405 6.36 23.55 -4.94
CA LEU A 405 6.37 24.28 -6.21
C LEU A 405 5.87 23.37 -7.34
N ASP A 406 4.56 23.40 -7.57
CA ASP A 406 3.83 22.66 -8.59
C ASP A 406 3.98 21.13 -8.49
N ASN A 407 3.83 20.41 -9.60
CA ASN A 407 3.80 18.96 -9.68
C ASN A 407 4.38 18.51 -11.02
N GLU A 408 5.43 17.69 -10.97
CA GLU A 408 6.01 16.99 -12.13
C GLU A 408 6.26 17.90 -13.35
N PRO A 409 7.06 18.98 -13.19
CA PRO A 409 7.18 20.03 -14.20
C PRO A 409 7.68 19.55 -15.57
N MET A 410 8.47 18.49 -15.57
CA MET A 410 8.98 17.90 -16.79
C MET A 410 7.98 16.92 -17.46
N LEU A 411 6.76 16.79 -16.94
CA LEU A 411 5.62 16.17 -17.64
C LEU A 411 4.60 17.20 -18.13
N TRP A 412 4.78 18.50 -17.89
CA TRP A 412 3.80 19.52 -18.30
C TRP A 412 3.47 19.49 -19.80
N ASN A 413 4.42 19.13 -20.67
CA ASN A 413 4.21 18.99 -22.11
C ASN A 413 3.41 17.76 -22.54
N SER A 414 3.14 16.85 -21.62
CA SER A 414 2.21 15.74 -21.79
C SER A 414 0.93 15.99 -20.99
N THR A 415 1.06 16.16 -19.68
CA THR A 415 -0.03 16.28 -18.71
C THR A 415 -0.87 17.54 -18.93
N HIS A 416 -0.22 18.67 -19.21
CA HIS A 416 -0.86 19.97 -19.44
C HIS A 416 -0.62 20.49 -20.86
N ARG A 417 -0.60 19.58 -21.84
CA ARG A 417 -0.34 19.90 -23.24
C ARG A 417 -1.31 20.93 -23.84
N ASP A 418 -2.49 21.11 -23.26
CA ASP A 418 -3.43 22.16 -23.64
C ASP A 418 -2.89 23.59 -23.41
N VAL A 419 -1.97 23.78 -22.46
CA VAL A 419 -1.40 25.10 -22.11
C VAL A 419 0.12 25.18 -22.14
N HIS A 420 0.82 24.05 -22.04
CA HIS A 420 2.28 24.01 -22.02
C HIS A 420 2.82 22.88 -22.93
N PRO A 421 2.54 22.87 -24.24
CA PRO A 421 2.94 21.79 -25.15
C PRO A 421 4.46 21.69 -25.37
N GLU A 422 5.20 22.74 -25.06
CA GLU A 422 6.66 22.77 -25.27
C GLU A 422 7.38 22.04 -24.13
N PRO A 423 8.33 21.15 -24.43
CA PRO A 423 9.13 20.48 -23.41
C PRO A 423 9.95 21.47 -22.56
N LEU A 424 9.79 21.40 -21.23
CA LEU A 424 10.51 22.25 -20.28
C LEU A 424 12.01 21.94 -20.27
N SER A 425 12.84 22.99 -20.19
CA SER A 425 14.31 22.90 -20.09
C SER A 425 14.81 23.06 -18.64
N TYR A 426 16.11 22.83 -18.44
CA TYR A 426 16.82 23.11 -17.17
C TYR A 426 16.60 24.57 -16.74
N ASP A 427 16.89 25.51 -17.63
CA ASP A 427 16.72 26.95 -17.38
C ASP A 427 15.26 27.32 -17.11
N GLY A 428 14.32 26.78 -17.90
CA GLY A 428 12.89 27.08 -17.72
C GLY A 428 12.36 26.64 -16.35
N LEU A 429 12.84 25.50 -15.84
CA LEU A 429 12.54 25.07 -14.47
C LEU A 429 13.15 26.03 -13.43
N LEU A 430 14.44 26.34 -13.57
CA LEU A 430 15.15 27.20 -12.62
C LEU A 430 14.53 28.61 -12.54
N GLU A 431 14.24 29.23 -13.68
CA GLU A 431 13.64 30.56 -13.76
C GLU A 431 12.31 30.62 -13.01
N ARG A 432 11.46 29.60 -13.19
CA ARG A 432 10.18 29.49 -12.48
C ARG A 432 10.36 29.24 -11.00
N THR A 433 11.24 28.32 -10.61
CA THR A 433 11.55 28.10 -9.20
C THR A 433 12.01 29.39 -8.52
N ILE A 434 12.90 30.16 -9.15
CA ILE A 434 13.37 31.42 -8.58
C ILE A 434 12.21 32.43 -8.48
N ALA A 435 11.45 32.63 -9.55
CA ALA A 435 10.36 33.62 -9.58
C ALA A 435 9.28 33.32 -8.53
N TYR A 436 8.76 32.09 -8.51
CA TYR A 436 7.69 31.69 -7.60
C TYR A 436 8.20 31.41 -6.19
N GLY A 437 9.36 30.77 -6.04
CA GLY A 437 9.99 30.56 -4.73
C GLY A 437 10.29 31.87 -4.00
N THR A 438 10.69 32.92 -4.73
CA THR A 438 10.96 34.24 -4.13
C THR A 438 9.70 34.83 -3.49
N VAL A 439 8.55 34.78 -4.18
CA VAL A 439 7.31 35.30 -3.60
C VAL A 439 6.81 34.43 -2.46
N VAL A 440 6.95 33.10 -2.54
CA VAL A 440 6.61 32.19 -1.43
C VAL A 440 7.42 32.54 -0.18
N ARG A 441 8.75 32.65 -0.32
CA ARG A 441 9.65 33.00 0.79
C ARG A 441 9.35 34.38 1.37
N LYS A 442 8.99 35.35 0.53
CA LYS A 442 8.64 36.70 0.96
C LYS A 442 7.37 36.75 1.80
N GLU A 443 6.33 36.04 1.37
CA GLU A 443 5.00 36.10 2.00
C GLU A 443 4.84 35.17 3.21
N ASP A 444 5.60 34.06 3.28
CA ASP A 444 5.74 33.24 4.49
C ASP A 444 7.20 32.83 4.75
N PRO A 445 8.01 33.67 5.43
CA PRO A 445 9.41 33.40 5.69
C PRO A 445 9.70 32.13 6.49
N GLU A 446 8.76 31.63 7.31
CA GLU A 446 8.94 30.40 8.09
C GLU A 446 8.29 29.17 7.44
N GLY A 447 7.57 29.35 6.33
CA GLY A 447 7.08 28.25 5.50
C GLY A 447 8.24 27.53 4.82
N LEU A 448 8.17 26.20 4.72
CA LEU A 448 9.18 25.41 4.01
C LEU A 448 8.83 25.35 2.52
N ILE A 449 9.83 25.46 1.66
CA ILE A 449 9.66 25.38 0.21
C ILE A 449 10.21 24.04 -0.29
N ALA A 450 9.37 23.27 -0.97
CA ALA A 450 9.67 21.97 -1.54
C ALA A 450 9.63 22.00 -3.07
N GLY A 451 10.53 21.28 -3.72
CA GLY A 451 10.56 21.13 -5.18
C GLY A 451 11.75 20.29 -5.66
N PRO A 452 11.82 19.96 -6.96
CA PRO A 452 10.88 20.35 -8.02
C PRO A 452 9.67 19.41 -8.17
N ALA A 453 9.48 18.42 -7.29
CA ALA A 453 8.42 17.42 -7.37
C ALA A 453 8.48 16.58 -8.68
N GLU A 454 9.68 16.14 -9.06
CA GLU A 454 9.89 15.37 -10.30
C GLU A 454 9.32 13.95 -10.21
N TRP A 455 8.72 13.48 -11.31
CA TRP A 455 7.88 12.27 -11.34
C TRP A 455 8.62 10.95 -11.17
N GLY A 456 9.92 10.87 -11.52
CA GLY A 456 10.59 9.59 -11.61
C GLY A 456 12.00 9.62 -12.20
N TRP A 457 12.56 8.42 -12.38
CA TRP A 457 13.97 8.17 -12.70
C TRP A 457 14.56 9.06 -13.78
N THR A 458 13.89 9.15 -14.93
CA THR A 458 14.34 9.94 -16.08
C THR A 458 14.58 11.40 -15.68
N ASN A 459 13.70 11.96 -14.86
CA ASN A 459 13.68 13.39 -14.60
C ASN A 459 14.47 13.77 -13.35
N TYR A 460 15.05 12.78 -12.68
CA TYR A 460 16.18 13.05 -11.78
C TYR A 460 17.43 13.44 -12.60
N LEU A 461 17.50 13.02 -13.86
CA LEU A 461 18.70 13.03 -14.69
C LEU A 461 18.62 13.95 -15.91
N TRP A 462 17.44 14.12 -16.51
CA TRP A 462 17.24 14.82 -17.78
C TRP A 462 16.00 15.71 -17.74
N SER A 463 15.96 16.75 -18.58
CA SER A 463 14.77 17.58 -18.75
C SER A 463 13.84 17.01 -19.81
N ALA A 464 12.61 17.52 -19.90
CA ALA A 464 11.73 17.19 -21.01
C ALA A 464 12.33 17.62 -22.37
N ALA A 465 13.05 18.75 -22.39
CA ALA A 465 13.73 19.26 -23.59
C ALA A 465 14.82 18.33 -24.13
N ASP A 466 15.40 17.45 -23.29
CA ASP A 466 16.36 16.43 -23.73
C ASP A 466 15.74 15.37 -24.66
N PHE A 467 14.42 15.24 -24.65
CA PHE A 467 13.65 14.28 -25.46
C PHE A 467 12.74 14.97 -26.49
N ALA A 468 12.93 16.27 -26.72
CA ALA A 468 12.12 17.02 -27.67
C ALA A 468 12.28 16.49 -29.11
N PRO A 469 11.18 16.29 -29.87
CA PRO A 469 11.25 15.85 -31.27
C PRO A 469 12.13 16.78 -32.12
N GLY A 470 12.95 16.21 -32.99
CA GLY A 470 13.84 16.98 -33.88
C GLY A 470 15.09 17.56 -33.21
N LYS A 471 15.29 17.34 -31.90
CA LYS A 471 16.55 17.66 -31.21
C LYS A 471 17.41 16.41 -31.03
N MET A 472 18.72 16.60 -30.97
CA MET A 472 19.65 15.55 -30.60
C MET A 472 19.35 15.11 -29.15
N PRO A 473 19.13 13.81 -28.86
CA PRO A 473 18.82 13.34 -27.51
C PRO A 473 19.82 13.87 -26.48
N HIS A 474 19.34 14.32 -25.32
CA HIS A 474 20.17 14.91 -24.26
C HIS A 474 20.88 16.23 -24.61
N SER A 475 20.35 17.01 -25.57
CA SER A 475 20.96 18.28 -25.96
C SER A 475 20.94 19.33 -24.86
N ASP A 476 19.90 19.37 -24.05
CA ASP A 476 19.75 20.35 -22.97
C ASP A 476 20.75 20.02 -21.85
N ARG A 477 20.81 18.76 -21.41
CA ARG A 477 21.84 18.28 -20.49
C ARG A 477 23.27 18.57 -20.98
N ARG A 478 23.56 18.35 -22.27
CA ARG A 478 24.89 18.68 -22.83
C ARG A 478 25.19 20.19 -22.76
N ALA A 479 24.20 21.04 -23.01
CA ALA A 479 24.35 22.49 -22.87
C ALA A 479 24.66 22.92 -21.42
N HIS A 480 24.28 22.10 -20.43
CA HIS A 480 24.50 22.33 -19.01
C HIS A 480 25.72 21.58 -18.43
N GLY A 481 26.74 21.35 -19.27
CA GLY A 481 27.99 20.70 -18.87
C GLY A 481 27.82 19.19 -18.61
N ASN A 482 26.81 18.58 -19.23
CA ASN A 482 26.47 17.16 -19.10
C ASN A 482 26.09 16.70 -17.67
N MET A 483 25.82 17.65 -16.77
CA MET A 483 25.39 17.40 -15.39
C MET A 483 23.95 16.89 -15.36
N PRO A 484 23.60 15.90 -14.52
CA PRO A 484 22.21 15.48 -14.37
C PRO A 484 21.33 16.62 -13.84
N LEU A 485 20.03 16.60 -14.17
CA LEU A 485 19.08 17.68 -13.87
C LEU A 485 19.06 18.11 -12.40
N LEU A 486 18.85 17.18 -11.46
CA LEU A 486 18.77 17.55 -10.04
C LEU A 486 20.09 18.13 -9.49
N PRO A 487 21.26 17.50 -9.68
CA PRO A 487 22.55 18.10 -9.33
C PRO A 487 22.73 19.52 -9.86
N TRP A 488 22.37 19.76 -11.13
CA TRP A 488 22.46 21.09 -11.72
C TRP A 488 21.50 22.07 -11.04
N TYR A 489 20.24 21.69 -10.88
CA TYR A 489 19.20 22.50 -10.24
C TYR A 489 19.60 22.91 -8.80
N LEU A 490 20.08 21.95 -8.00
CA LEU A 490 20.55 22.19 -6.64
C LEU A 490 21.74 23.16 -6.61
N ARG A 491 22.72 22.97 -7.50
CA ARG A 491 23.88 23.85 -7.61
C ARG A 491 23.45 25.28 -7.96
N GLN A 492 22.56 25.45 -8.93
CA GLN A 492 22.10 26.77 -9.36
C GLN A 492 21.34 27.51 -8.26
N LEU A 493 20.49 26.82 -7.49
CA LEU A 493 19.78 27.43 -6.36
C LEU A 493 20.70 27.77 -5.19
N ARG A 494 21.75 26.98 -4.95
CA ARG A 494 22.78 27.35 -3.96
C ARG A 494 23.54 28.58 -4.41
N GLU A 495 23.90 28.68 -5.69
CA GLU A 495 24.55 29.90 -6.22
C GLU A 495 23.63 31.12 -6.16
N HIS A 496 22.32 30.93 -6.35
CA HIS A 496 21.34 31.98 -6.08
C HIS A 496 21.37 32.40 -4.59
N GLU A 497 21.26 31.46 -3.65
CA GLU A 497 21.29 31.75 -2.20
C GLU A 497 22.58 32.47 -1.79
N LYS A 498 23.74 32.05 -2.30
CA LYS A 498 25.03 32.73 -2.03
C LYS A 498 25.05 34.18 -2.52
N LYS A 499 24.41 34.46 -3.66
CA LYS A 499 24.37 35.80 -4.26
C LYS A 499 23.37 36.73 -3.58
N THR A 500 22.21 36.21 -3.18
CA THR A 500 21.09 37.02 -2.68
C THR A 500 20.92 36.97 -1.17
N GLY A 501 21.50 35.97 -0.50
CA GLY A 501 21.23 35.65 0.90
C GLY A 501 19.87 34.99 1.13
N VAL A 502 19.12 34.66 0.07
CA VAL A 502 17.75 34.13 0.17
C VAL A 502 17.71 32.65 -0.23
N ARG A 503 17.27 31.81 0.71
CA ARG A 503 17.00 30.39 0.46
C ARG A 503 15.61 30.18 -0.16
N LEU A 504 15.59 29.61 -1.37
CA LEU A 504 14.37 29.33 -2.12
C LEU A 504 13.96 27.84 -2.16
N LEU A 505 14.74 26.97 -1.53
CA LEU A 505 14.45 25.55 -1.41
C LEU A 505 14.90 25.06 -0.05
N ASP A 506 14.02 24.39 0.68
CA ASP A 506 14.32 23.76 1.98
C ASP A 506 14.30 22.23 1.89
N ILE A 507 13.53 21.71 0.93
CA ILE A 507 13.25 20.28 0.79
C ILE A 507 13.37 19.91 -0.70
N VAL A 508 14.24 18.94 -1.01
CA VAL A 508 14.25 18.28 -2.31
C VAL A 508 13.09 17.29 -2.34
N ASP A 509 12.11 17.54 -3.19
CA ASP A 509 10.88 16.75 -3.30
C ASP A 509 10.83 16.00 -4.62
N LEU A 510 10.54 14.70 -4.56
CA LEU A 510 10.54 13.76 -5.69
C LEU A 510 9.45 12.71 -5.54
N HIS A 511 8.95 12.20 -6.64
CA HIS A 511 7.98 11.10 -6.66
C HIS A 511 8.69 9.78 -6.96
N PHE A 512 8.16 8.67 -6.47
CA PHE A 512 8.70 7.33 -6.69
C PHE A 512 7.58 6.30 -6.92
N TYR A 513 7.53 5.76 -8.13
CA TYR A 513 6.65 4.65 -8.49
C TYR A 513 7.47 3.51 -9.11
N PRO A 514 7.31 2.25 -8.63
CA PRO A 514 8.01 1.12 -9.21
C PRO A 514 7.73 0.98 -10.71
N GLN A 515 8.78 0.95 -11.53
CA GLN A 515 8.67 0.79 -12.99
C GLN A 515 8.56 -0.67 -13.44
N THR A 516 8.37 -1.58 -12.48
CA THR A 516 8.46 -3.02 -12.65
C THR A 516 7.15 -3.69 -13.11
N ASN A 517 6.20 -2.91 -13.66
CA ASN A 517 4.86 -3.37 -14.08
C ASN A 517 4.05 -4.10 -12.99
N VAL A 518 4.22 -3.69 -11.73
CA VAL A 518 3.47 -4.27 -10.60
C VAL A 518 2.01 -3.78 -10.53
N GLY A 519 1.67 -2.74 -11.30
CA GLY A 519 0.42 -2.00 -11.18
C GLY A 519 0.35 -1.17 -9.89
N VAL A 520 -0.42 -0.09 -9.92
CA VAL A 520 -0.64 0.81 -8.78
C VAL A 520 -2.10 0.72 -8.30
N GLY A 521 -2.36 1.14 -7.07
CA GLY A 521 -3.73 1.19 -6.54
C GLY A 521 -4.39 -0.17 -6.28
N LEU A 522 -5.73 -0.21 -6.42
CA LEU A 522 -6.56 -1.40 -6.22
C LEU A 522 -6.41 -2.46 -7.32
N GLU A 523 -5.93 -2.06 -8.50
CA GLU A 523 -5.81 -2.90 -9.69
C GLU A 523 -4.42 -3.57 -9.81
N GLY A 524 -3.58 -3.49 -8.77
CA GLY A 524 -2.26 -4.12 -8.79
C GLY A 524 -2.35 -5.66 -8.92
N ASN A 525 -1.55 -6.22 -9.84
CA ASN A 525 -1.50 -7.66 -10.08
C ASN A 525 -1.04 -8.45 -8.84
N THR A 526 -1.70 -9.57 -8.53
CA THR A 526 -1.44 -10.38 -7.33
C THR A 526 -0.94 -11.78 -7.63
N ASP A 527 -0.42 -12.04 -8.84
CA ASP A 527 0.29 -13.29 -9.13
C ASP A 527 1.58 -13.39 -8.28
N PRO A 528 2.07 -14.61 -7.97
CA PRO A 528 3.22 -14.79 -7.09
C PRO A 528 4.49 -14.05 -7.53
N ALA A 529 4.77 -13.99 -8.84
CA ALA A 529 5.97 -13.34 -9.36
C ALA A 529 5.88 -11.83 -9.20
N THR A 530 4.72 -11.23 -9.48
CA THR A 530 4.48 -9.80 -9.26
C THR A 530 4.50 -9.45 -7.78
N ASN A 531 3.93 -10.28 -6.90
CA ASN A 531 3.96 -10.07 -5.46
C ASN A 531 5.39 -10.01 -4.91
N ALA A 532 6.23 -10.98 -5.30
CA ALA A 532 7.63 -11.00 -4.87
C ALA A 532 8.40 -9.80 -5.43
N ARG A 533 8.16 -9.42 -6.69
CA ARG A 533 8.78 -8.24 -7.31
C ARG A 533 8.35 -6.93 -6.65
N ARG A 534 7.08 -6.79 -6.27
CA ARG A 534 6.55 -5.61 -5.56
C ARG A 534 7.26 -5.37 -4.23
N ILE A 535 7.49 -6.44 -3.45
CA ILE A 535 8.23 -6.30 -2.20
C ILE A 535 9.68 -5.92 -2.49
N ARG A 536 10.34 -6.57 -3.46
CA ARG A 536 11.72 -6.26 -3.84
C ARG A 536 11.91 -4.86 -4.40
N SER A 537 10.94 -4.29 -5.11
CA SER A 537 11.08 -2.96 -5.74
C SER A 537 11.24 -1.82 -4.73
N THR A 538 10.84 -2.03 -3.46
CA THR A 538 11.14 -1.11 -2.35
C THR A 538 12.65 -0.88 -2.17
N ARG A 539 13.49 -1.85 -2.57
CA ARG A 539 14.96 -1.73 -2.55
C ARG A 539 15.45 -0.60 -3.45
N GLY A 540 14.70 -0.19 -4.47
CA GLY A 540 15.01 0.99 -5.29
C GLY A 540 15.12 2.30 -4.47
N LEU A 541 14.51 2.35 -3.29
CA LEU A 541 14.61 3.51 -2.39
C LEU A 541 15.99 3.62 -1.71
N TRP A 542 16.70 2.51 -1.46
CA TRP A 542 17.84 2.52 -0.52
C TRP A 542 19.02 1.61 -0.90
N ASP A 543 18.80 0.52 -1.63
CA ASP A 543 19.79 -0.54 -1.79
C ASP A 543 20.68 -0.30 -3.02
N PRO A 544 22.00 -0.08 -2.85
CA PRO A 544 22.92 0.12 -3.97
C PRO A 544 23.18 -1.17 -4.78
N THR A 545 22.83 -2.35 -4.25
CA THR A 545 23.03 -3.65 -4.90
C THR A 545 21.81 -4.11 -5.69
N TYR A 546 20.66 -3.46 -5.51
CA TYR A 546 19.45 -3.80 -6.24
C TYR A 546 19.46 -3.16 -7.63
N LYS A 547 19.59 -3.99 -8.66
CA LYS A 547 19.36 -3.59 -10.05
C LYS A 547 17.85 -3.59 -10.28
N ASP A 548 17.28 -2.43 -10.63
CA ASP A 548 15.83 -2.30 -10.82
C ASP A 548 15.31 -3.27 -11.90
N GLU A 549 14.27 -4.03 -11.59
CA GLU A 549 13.72 -5.11 -12.44
C GLU A 549 12.76 -4.55 -13.52
N SER A 550 13.14 -3.43 -14.13
CA SER A 550 12.41 -2.73 -15.19
C SER A 550 13.34 -2.28 -16.33
N TRP A 551 12.81 -1.42 -17.22
CA TRP A 551 13.59 -0.73 -18.25
C TRP A 551 14.77 0.09 -17.70
N ILE A 552 14.71 0.50 -16.42
CA ILE A 552 15.80 1.25 -15.76
C ILE A 552 17.05 0.38 -15.68
N GLY A 553 16.94 -0.87 -15.22
CA GLY A 553 18.04 -1.83 -15.25
C GLY A 553 19.31 -1.38 -14.52
N GLU A 554 19.22 -0.48 -13.54
CA GLU A 554 20.36 0.02 -12.77
C GLU A 554 19.96 0.33 -11.31
N PRO A 555 20.93 0.46 -10.38
CA PRO A 555 20.63 0.85 -9.01
C PRO A 555 20.12 2.29 -8.90
N ILE A 556 18.82 2.42 -8.62
CA ILE A 556 18.18 3.71 -8.36
C ILE A 556 18.74 4.32 -7.07
N ARG A 557 18.67 3.55 -5.96
CA ARG A 557 19.13 3.92 -4.60
C ARG A 557 18.71 5.35 -4.23
N LEU A 558 17.42 5.67 -4.41
CA LEU A 558 16.91 7.04 -4.49
C LEU A 558 17.35 7.90 -3.30
N ILE A 559 17.11 7.44 -2.07
CA ILE A 559 17.38 8.22 -0.86
C ILE A 559 18.89 8.43 -0.65
N PRO A 560 19.76 7.39 -0.70
CA PRO A 560 21.20 7.59 -0.69
C PRO A 560 21.70 8.54 -1.78
N ARG A 561 21.20 8.38 -3.02
CA ARG A 561 21.57 9.24 -4.15
C ARG A 561 21.21 10.70 -3.89
N MET A 562 20.03 10.97 -3.34
CA MET A 562 19.63 12.34 -2.99
C MET A 562 20.48 12.92 -1.87
N LYS A 563 20.84 12.12 -0.85
CA LYS A 563 21.75 12.57 0.22
C LYS A 563 23.11 12.97 -0.33
N GLU A 564 23.67 12.17 -1.25
CA GLU A 564 24.93 12.48 -1.95
C GLU A 564 24.82 13.78 -2.75
N TRP A 565 23.81 13.90 -3.62
CA TRP A 565 23.63 15.09 -4.45
C TRP A 565 23.37 16.36 -3.64
N ILE A 566 22.62 16.27 -2.53
CA ILE A 566 22.43 17.38 -1.59
C ILE A 566 23.75 17.76 -0.95
N ALA A 567 24.52 16.79 -0.44
CA ALA A 567 25.81 17.06 0.20
C ALA A 567 26.81 17.73 -0.76
N ASP A 568 26.81 17.35 -2.03
CA ASP A 568 27.74 17.90 -3.02
C ASP A 568 27.30 19.27 -3.54
N HIS A 569 25.99 19.45 -3.78
CA HIS A 569 25.50 20.59 -4.55
C HIS A 569 24.74 21.63 -3.73
N TYR A 570 24.04 21.25 -2.66
CA TYR A 570 23.30 22.16 -1.79
C TYR A 570 23.16 21.61 -0.35
N PRO A 571 24.23 21.65 0.47
CA PRO A 571 24.22 21.09 1.82
C PRO A 571 23.14 21.70 2.72
N GLY A 572 22.53 20.86 3.56
CA GLY A 572 21.56 21.29 4.57
C GLY A 572 20.10 21.31 4.11
N LEU A 573 19.82 20.84 2.89
CA LEU A 573 18.45 20.57 2.45
C LEU A 573 17.92 19.25 3.02
N ARG A 574 16.60 19.17 3.15
CA ARG A 574 15.88 17.95 3.54
C ARG A 574 15.41 17.18 2.30
N ILE A 575 14.91 15.95 2.50
CA ILE A 575 14.35 15.11 1.43
C ILE A 575 12.87 14.84 1.70
N SER A 576 12.05 14.93 0.66
CA SER A 576 10.67 14.48 0.64
C SER A 576 10.43 13.49 -0.49
N ILE A 577 9.64 12.45 -0.21
CA ILE A 577 9.02 11.63 -1.26
C ILE A 577 7.58 12.13 -1.45
N GLY A 578 7.42 13.10 -2.35
CA GLY A 578 6.19 13.86 -2.59
C GLY A 578 5.01 13.01 -3.07
N GLU A 579 5.30 11.89 -3.72
CA GLU A 579 4.34 10.82 -4.04
C GLU A 579 5.04 9.47 -4.07
N TYR A 580 4.38 8.43 -3.56
CA TYR A 580 4.77 7.06 -3.81
C TYR A 580 3.60 6.09 -3.69
N ASN A 581 3.68 4.97 -4.40
CA ASN A 581 2.70 3.88 -4.30
C ASN A 581 3.27 2.55 -4.87
N PHE A 582 3.15 1.45 -4.12
CA PHE A 582 3.61 0.11 -4.54
C PHE A 582 2.48 -0.81 -5.08
N GLY A 583 1.22 -0.36 -5.01
CA GLY A 583 0.04 -1.05 -5.53
C GLY A 583 -0.49 -2.19 -4.66
N ALA A 584 -1.49 -2.90 -5.21
CA ALA A 584 -2.14 -4.07 -4.62
C ALA A 584 -2.64 -3.86 -3.18
N PHE A 585 -3.45 -2.81 -2.95
CA PHE A 585 -3.82 -2.39 -1.60
C PHE A 585 -4.44 -3.50 -0.74
N ARG A 586 -5.24 -4.36 -1.38
CA ARG A 586 -6.00 -5.45 -0.75
C ARG A 586 -5.19 -6.74 -0.53
N HIS A 587 -3.90 -6.73 -0.88
CA HIS A 587 -3.05 -7.91 -0.79
C HIS A 587 -1.84 -7.66 0.11
N MET A 588 -1.37 -8.69 0.83
CA MET A 588 -0.27 -8.60 1.78
C MET A 588 1.04 -8.14 1.15
N SER A 589 1.28 -8.44 -0.14
CA SER A 589 2.45 -7.92 -0.85
C SER A 589 2.45 -6.37 -0.93
N GLY A 590 1.29 -5.73 -1.11
CA GLY A 590 1.16 -4.28 -1.04
C GLY A 590 1.35 -3.74 0.37
N GLY A 591 0.74 -4.40 1.37
CA GLY A 591 0.92 -4.04 2.78
C GLY A 591 2.37 -4.16 3.26
N LEU A 592 3.07 -5.24 2.89
CA LEU A 592 4.47 -5.47 3.24
C LEU A 592 5.39 -4.46 2.55
N ALA A 593 5.17 -4.16 1.27
CA ALA A 593 5.93 -3.12 0.57
C ALA A 593 5.73 -1.74 1.22
N GLN A 594 4.50 -1.42 1.64
CA GLN A 594 4.21 -0.20 2.37
C GLN A 594 4.91 -0.15 3.73
N ALA A 595 4.84 -1.23 4.52
CA ALA A 595 5.48 -1.29 5.83
C ALA A 595 7.01 -1.20 5.73
N GLU A 596 7.60 -1.84 4.72
CA GLU A 596 9.02 -1.74 4.38
C GLU A 596 9.38 -0.28 4.04
N ALA A 597 8.61 0.39 3.17
CA ALA A 597 8.86 1.78 2.81
C ALA A 597 8.81 2.73 4.03
N LEU A 598 7.79 2.63 4.88
CA LEU A 598 7.68 3.43 6.12
C LEU A 598 8.88 3.22 7.05
N GLY A 599 9.30 1.95 7.23
CA GLY A 599 10.48 1.62 8.01
C GLY A 599 11.77 2.20 7.42
N ARG A 600 11.92 2.15 6.09
CA ARG A 600 13.08 2.73 5.38
C ARG A 600 13.09 4.25 5.43
N PHE A 601 11.94 4.92 5.37
CA PHE A 601 11.88 6.37 5.55
C PHE A 601 12.34 6.79 6.96
N ALA A 602 11.93 6.04 7.98
CA ALA A 602 12.39 6.24 9.34
C ALA A 602 13.90 5.99 9.47
N GLN A 603 14.40 4.88 8.93
CA GLN A 603 15.82 4.51 8.93
C GLN A 603 16.68 5.54 8.20
N GLU A 604 16.24 6.00 7.03
CA GLU A 604 17.02 6.91 6.19
C GLU A 604 16.87 8.38 6.60
N ASN A 605 16.11 8.69 7.65
CA ASN A 605 15.96 10.03 8.19
C ASN A 605 15.52 11.08 7.14
N ILE A 606 14.54 10.73 6.30
CA ILE A 606 13.92 11.70 5.39
C ILE A 606 12.91 12.57 6.15
N TYR A 607 12.58 13.74 5.58
CA TYR A 607 11.71 14.70 6.26
C TYR A 607 10.24 14.38 6.11
N SER A 608 9.76 14.06 4.90
CA SER A 608 8.35 13.77 4.65
C SER A 608 8.18 12.72 3.55
N ALA A 609 7.04 12.03 3.56
CA ALA A 609 6.64 11.15 2.47
C ALA A 609 5.13 11.12 2.38
N TYR A 610 4.58 11.14 1.17
CA TYR A 610 3.14 11.14 0.93
C TYR A 610 2.75 9.96 0.05
N PHE A 611 2.03 9.00 0.64
CA PHE A 611 1.41 7.94 -0.12
C PHE A 611 0.41 8.56 -1.10
N TRP A 612 0.34 8.08 -2.34
CA TRP A 612 -0.62 8.59 -3.32
C TRP A 612 -1.78 7.61 -3.53
N GLN A 613 -3.01 7.86 -3.08
CA GLN A 613 -3.48 9.01 -2.27
C GLN A 613 -3.66 8.64 -0.80
N TYR A 614 -4.63 7.79 -0.48
CA TYR A 614 -4.69 7.10 0.81
C TYR A 614 -5.29 5.69 0.65
N PRO A 615 -4.88 4.73 1.49
CA PRO A 615 -5.29 3.35 1.33
C PRO A 615 -6.74 3.13 1.76
N THR A 616 -7.43 2.21 1.08
CA THR A 616 -8.77 1.77 1.45
C THR A 616 -8.80 1.25 2.88
N GLU A 617 -9.85 1.62 3.62
CA GLU A 617 -10.14 1.14 4.98
C GLU A 617 -9.99 -0.39 5.09
N GLY A 618 -9.32 -0.85 6.16
CA GLY A 618 -9.14 -2.26 6.46
C GLY A 618 -8.23 -3.05 5.51
N SER A 619 -7.68 -2.42 4.47
CA SER A 619 -6.75 -3.07 3.54
C SER A 619 -5.38 -3.35 4.17
N PRO A 620 -4.59 -4.34 3.70
CA PRO A 620 -3.20 -4.53 4.11
C PRO A 620 -2.32 -3.27 4.10
N VAL A 621 -2.52 -2.35 3.15
CA VAL A 621 -1.78 -1.07 3.13
C VAL A 621 -2.25 -0.12 4.24
N PHE A 622 -3.55 -0.09 4.57
CA PHE A 622 -4.06 0.62 5.74
C PHE A 622 -3.45 0.07 7.03
N TRP A 623 -3.40 -1.26 7.18
CA TRP A 623 -2.81 -1.89 8.35
C TRP A 623 -1.29 -1.70 8.43
N ALA A 624 -0.59 -1.53 7.30
CA ALA A 624 0.82 -1.14 7.30
C ALA A 624 1.05 0.22 7.99
N PHE A 625 0.20 1.22 7.76
CA PHE A 625 0.26 2.48 8.52
C PHE A 625 -0.03 2.28 10.00
N ARG A 626 -1.07 1.50 10.31
CA ARG A 626 -1.46 1.18 11.70
C ARG A 626 -0.33 0.47 12.46
N ALA A 627 0.46 -0.39 11.80
CA ALA A 627 1.63 -1.04 12.40
C ALA A 627 2.59 -0.03 13.05
N PHE A 628 2.75 1.15 12.42
CA PHE A 628 3.61 2.21 12.93
C PHE A 628 2.88 3.24 13.78
N ARG A 629 1.56 3.41 13.61
CA ARG A 629 0.86 4.61 14.11
C ARG A 629 -0.28 4.34 15.10
N ASN A 630 -0.87 3.15 15.07
CA ASN A 630 -2.00 2.81 15.94
C ASN A 630 -2.25 1.29 15.94
N PHE A 631 -1.25 0.50 16.30
CA PHE A 631 -1.29 -0.96 16.10
C PHE A 631 -2.30 -1.67 17.02
N ASP A 632 -2.70 -1.05 18.13
CA ASP A 632 -3.65 -1.61 19.10
C ASP A 632 -5.03 -0.93 19.08
N GLY A 633 -5.24 0.05 18.20
CA GLY A 633 -6.47 0.85 18.15
C GLY A 633 -6.68 1.81 19.30
N LYS A 634 -5.71 1.95 20.21
CA LYS A 634 -5.76 2.84 21.37
C LYS A 634 -4.69 3.93 21.32
N GLY A 635 -4.00 4.07 20.19
CA GLY A 635 -2.96 5.07 19.96
C GLY A 635 -1.54 4.59 20.21
N SER A 636 -1.32 3.31 20.55
CA SER A 636 0.05 2.78 20.66
C SER A 636 0.72 2.78 19.30
N ARG A 637 1.99 3.19 19.26
CA ARG A 637 2.69 3.54 18.03
C ARG A 637 4.19 3.26 18.10
N PHE A 638 4.81 3.19 16.92
CA PHE A 638 6.25 3.34 16.75
C PHE A 638 6.70 4.67 17.38
N GLN A 639 7.82 4.61 18.09
CA GLN A 639 8.31 5.70 18.92
C GLN A 639 9.09 6.72 18.09
N ASP A 640 9.58 7.77 18.75
CA ASP A 640 10.10 8.96 18.08
C ASP A 640 11.60 8.90 17.75
N TRP A 641 12.34 7.94 18.33
CA TRP A 641 13.77 7.76 18.07
C TRP A 641 14.03 6.44 17.36
N TRP A 642 14.57 6.51 16.15
CA TRP A 642 14.97 5.31 15.40
C TRP A 642 16.14 4.61 16.08
N VAL A 643 16.09 3.28 16.16
CA VAL A 643 17.17 2.45 16.69
C VAL A 643 17.72 1.58 15.56
N PRO A 644 19.05 1.57 15.34
CA PRO A 644 19.67 0.69 14.37
C PRO A 644 19.25 -0.77 14.54
N ALA A 645 18.82 -1.38 13.44
CA ALA A 645 18.40 -2.77 13.42
C ALA A 645 18.87 -3.49 12.14
N LYS A 646 19.10 -4.80 12.23
CA LYS A 646 19.49 -5.67 11.11
C LYS A 646 18.65 -6.94 11.15
N ALA A 647 18.27 -7.42 9.97
CA ALA A 647 17.48 -8.63 9.80
C ALA A 647 18.16 -9.60 8.82
N ALA A 648 17.83 -10.88 8.92
CA ALA A 648 18.18 -11.88 7.92
C ALA A 648 17.43 -11.64 6.60
N GLU A 649 17.95 -12.19 5.50
CA GLU A 649 17.30 -12.10 4.19
C GLU A 649 15.85 -12.62 4.21
N GLY A 650 14.99 -12.02 3.39
CA GLY A 650 13.56 -12.32 3.34
C GLY A 650 12.78 -11.81 4.55
N THR A 651 13.41 -11.06 5.45
CA THR A 651 12.76 -10.37 6.58
C THR A 651 13.26 -8.94 6.71
N SER A 652 12.52 -8.12 7.45
CA SER A 652 12.96 -6.80 7.90
C SER A 652 12.61 -6.60 9.37
N VAL A 653 13.44 -5.82 10.08
CA VAL A 653 13.11 -5.30 11.41
C VAL A 653 13.43 -3.81 11.46
N PHE A 654 12.45 -3.02 11.89
CA PHE A 654 12.61 -1.60 12.18
C PHE A 654 12.32 -1.39 13.65
N ALA A 655 13.22 -0.71 14.37
CA ALA A 655 13.08 -0.49 15.81
C ALA A 655 13.09 1.00 16.14
N SER A 656 12.35 1.35 17.19
CA SER A 656 12.34 2.69 17.77
C SER A 656 12.25 2.63 19.29
N ARG A 657 12.63 3.72 19.94
CA ARG A 657 12.48 3.91 21.38
C ARG A 657 11.89 5.28 21.73
N ASP A 658 11.28 5.37 22.90
CA ASP A 658 10.91 6.65 23.48
C ASP A 658 12.18 7.43 23.89
N GLU A 659 12.02 8.72 24.21
CA GLU A 659 13.14 9.56 24.62
C GLU A 659 13.81 9.06 25.90
N ALA A 660 13.01 8.51 26.84
CA ALA A 660 13.54 7.89 28.03
C ALA A 660 14.27 6.57 27.74
N GLY A 661 14.04 5.90 26.60
CA GLY A 661 14.63 4.63 26.22
C GLY A 661 14.09 3.41 26.99
N GLY A 662 13.04 3.57 27.79
CA GLY A 662 12.41 2.47 28.54
C GLY A 662 11.30 1.76 27.76
N LYS A 663 10.73 2.42 26.75
CA LYS A 663 9.75 1.86 25.83
C LYS A 663 10.40 1.66 24.46
N MET A 664 10.28 0.46 23.91
CA MET A 664 10.76 0.14 22.58
C MET A 664 9.64 -0.49 21.76
N VAL A 665 9.60 -0.18 20.46
CA VAL A 665 8.68 -0.82 19.52
C VAL A 665 9.48 -1.28 18.32
N ALA A 666 9.27 -2.53 17.90
CA ALA A 666 9.81 -3.05 16.65
C ALA A 666 8.70 -3.54 15.71
N VAL A 667 8.77 -3.16 14.44
CA VAL A 667 7.95 -3.70 13.36
C VAL A 667 8.80 -4.71 12.61
N VAL A 668 8.36 -5.97 12.60
CA VAL A 668 9.05 -7.11 12.01
C VAL A 668 8.23 -7.67 10.86
N LEU A 669 8.85 -7.89 9.70
CA LEU A 669 8.20 -8.29 8.46
C LEU A 669 8.74 -9.65 8.00
N ASN A 670 7.86 -10.55 7.57
CA ASN A 670 8.22 -11.75 6.83
C ASN A 670 7.70 -11.66 5.40
N PHE A 671 8.63 -11.70 4.43
CA PHE A 671 8.32 -11.60 3.01
C PHE A 671 8.13 -12.94 2.31
N ASP A 672 8.23 -14.06 3.04
CA ASP A 672 8.02 -15.36 2.44
C ASP A 672 6.50 -15.66 2.36
N PRO A 673 5.94 -16.01 1.19
CA PRO A 673 4.52 -16.31 1.02
C PRO A 673 4.07 -17.65 1.62
N ASP A 674 5.00 -18.56 1.89
CA ASP A 674 4.70 -19.96 2.24
C ASP A 674 5.36 -20.39 3.55
N GLN A 675 6.55 -19.89 3.87
CA GLN A 675 7.34 -20.29 5.03
C GLN A 675 7.23 -19.28 6.17
N ALA A 676 6.94 -19.80 7.37
CA ALA A 676 7.12 -19.02 8.59
C ALA A 676 8.62 -18.77 8.84
N ALA A 677 8.93 -17.67 9.52
CA ALA A 677 10.27 -17.39 10.03
C ALA A 677 10.28 -17.40 11.56
N GLN A 678 11.38 -17.84 12.14
CA GLN A 678 11.64 -17.76 13.57
C GLN A 678 12.63 -16.61 13.81
N ALA A 679 12.11 -15.43 14.14
CA ALA A 679 12.92 -14.27 14.46
C ALA A 679 13.70 -14.53 15.75
N GLN A 680 15.03 -14.43 15.69
CA GLN A 680 15.93 -14.54 16.83
C GLN A 680 16.56 -13.16 17.07
N ILE A 681 15.92 -12.35 17.92
CA ILE A 681 16.22 -10.92 18.08
C ILE A 681 17.16 -10.74 19.26
N GLN A 682 18.35 -10.22 18.98
CA GLN A 682 19.32 -9.79 19.98
C GLN A 682 19.16 -8.30 20.29
N LEU A 683 19.03 -7.95 21.57
CA LEU A 683 18.91 -6.58 22.08
C LEU A 683 20.26 -6.11 22.61
N LYS A 684 21.09 -5.53 21.75
CA LYS A 684 22.44 -5.11 22.10
C LYS A 684 22.43 -3.75 22.81
N GLY A 685 22.81 -3.75 24.08
CA GLY A 685 22.93 -2.54 24.90
C GLY A 685 21.62 -1.81 25.17
N CYS A 686 20.48 -2.49 25.02
CA CYS A 686 19.15 -1.88 25.22
C CYS A 686 18.66 -1.94 26.67
N GLY A 687 19.45 -2.50 27.58
CA GLY A 687 19.02 -2.83 28.95
C GLY A 687 18.47 -4.24 29.08
N THR A 688 17.76 -4.51 30.17
CA THR A 688 17.13 -5.80 30.46
C THR A 688 15.68 -5.81 30.00
N LEU A 689 15.33 -6.74 29.11
CA LEU A 689 13.96 -6.94 28.62
C LEU A 689 13.02 -7.32 29.77
N ASP A 690 12.02 -6.48 30.03
CA ASP A 690 11.08 -6.63 31.13
C ASP A 690 9.76 -7.23 30.66
N SER A 691 9.07 -6.57 29.72
CA SER A 691 7.81 -7.06 29.14
C SER A 691 7.86 -7.11 27.62
N VAL A 692 7.07 -8.04 27.06
CA VAL A 692 6.91 -8.28 25.62
C VAL A 692 5.43 -8.45 25.37
N ARG A 693 4.86 -7.56 24.54
CA ARG A 693 3.53 -7.75 23.94
C ARG A 693 3.72 -7.88 22.44
N VAL A 694 3.04 -8.85 21.84
CA VAL A 694 3.17 -9.17 20.42
C VAL A 694 1.83 -9.00 19.74
N LEU A 695 1.79 -8.23 18.65
CA LEU A 695 0.61 -8.11 17.80
C LEU A 695 0.96 -8.56 16.38
N GLY A 696 0.17 -9.47 15.82
CA GLY A 696 0.37 -10.03 14.49
C GLY A 696 -0.72 -9.60 13.51
N TYR A 697 -0.35 -9.39 12.26
CA TYR A 697 -1.26 -9.14 11.15
C TYR A 697 -0.81 -9.91 9.90
N SER A 698 -1.73 -10.68 9.33
CA SER A 698 -1.51 -11.49 8.13
C SER A 698 -2.73 -11.44 7.20
N GLY A 699 -3.34 -10.26 7.02
CA GLY A 699 -4.37 -10.03 6.00
C GLY A 699 -5.83 -10.04 6.50
N ALA A 700 -6.08 -10.41 7.75
CA ALA A 700 -7.45 -10.45 8.30
C ALA A 700 -8.05 -9.03 8.43
N PRO A 701 -9.30 -8.78 8.04
CA PRO A 701 -9.87 -7.43 7.99
C PRO A 701 -9.95 -6.74 9.37
N GLY A 702 -10.05 -7.52 10.45
CA GLY A 702 -10.01 -7.02 11.83
C GLY A 702 -8.67 -6.45 12.29
N GLY A 703 -7.61 -6.61 11.49
CA GLY A 703 -6.30 -6.02 11.75
C GLY A 703 -5.42 -6.82 12.70
N PHE A 704 -4.62 -6.09 13.48
CA PHE A 704 -3.66 -6.67 14.41
C PHE A 704 -4.36 -7.38 15.58
N THR A 705 -3.95 -8.60 15.86
CA THR A 705 -4.41 -9.39 17.02
C THR A 705 -3.26 -9.72 17.94
N GLU A 706 -3.51 -9.82 19.25
CA GLU A 706 -2.50 -10.26 20.20
C GLU A 706 -2.07 -11.69 19.89
N GLN A 707 -0.76 -11.92 19.95
CA GLN A 707 -0.12 -13.21 19.72
C GLN A 707 0.62 -13.63 20.98
N THR A 708 0.77 -14.94 21.17
CA THR A 708 1.62 -15.47 22.24
C THR A 708 3.07 -15.02 22.02
N PRO A 709 3.68 -14.32 22.99
CA PRO A 709 5.09 -13.98 22.91
C PRO A 709 5.94 -15.26 22.90
N GLY A 710 6.94 -15.32 22.01
CA GLY A 710 7.93 -16.40 22.05
C GLY A 710 8.89 -16.28 23.25
N ALA A 711 9.90 -17.15 23.29
CA ALA A 711 10.80 -17.23 24.43
C ALA A 711 11.64 -15.96 24.59
N LYS A 712 11.68 -15.40 25.80
CA LYS A 712 12.47 -14.20 26.14
C LYS A 712 13.56 -14.49 27.16
N ALA A 713 14.66 -13.74 27.06
CA ALA A 713 15.72 -13.64 28.05
C ALA A 713 16.09 -12.15 28.24
N ALA A 714 16.99 -11.85 29.17
CA ALA A 714 17.36 -10.46 29.52
C ALA A 714 17.76 -9.60 28.32
N GLY A 715 18.46 -10.18 27.33
CA GLY A 715 18.94 -9.46 26.15
C GLY A 715 18.44 -10.02 24.82
N SER A 716 17.43 -10.90 24.81
CA SER A 716 16.99 -11.55 23.57
C SER A 716 15.53 -11.98 23.61
N LEU A 717 14.93 -12.08 22.43
CA LEU A 717 13.57 -12.58 22.21
C LEU A 717 13.55 -13.47 20.98
N THR A 718 12.84 -14.59 21.05
CA THR A 718 12.42 -15.31 19.85
C THR A 718 10.95 -15.02 19.55
N GLN A 719 10.59 -14.90 18.28
CA GLN A 719 9.20 -14.73 17.86
C GLN A 719 8.95 -15.42 16.54
N ARG A 720 7.87 -16.19 16.46
CA ARG A 720 7.39 -16.77 15.20
C ARG A 720 6.71 -15.69 14.36
N LEU A 721 7.06 -15.64 13.08
CA LEU A 721 6.49 -14.77 12.07
C LEU A 721 5.78 -15.62 11.02
N PRO A 722 4.45 -15.56 10.90
CA PRO A 722 3.73 -16.26 9.83
C PRO A 722 4.22 -15.86 8.43
N PRO A 723 4.00 -16.68 7.38
CA PRO A 723 4.14 -16.25 6.00
C PRO A 723 3.37 -14.96 5.73
N TYR A 724 3.93 -14.09 4.88
CA TYR A 724 3.39 -12.77 4.53
C TYR A 724 2.71 -12.07 5.72
N SER A 725 3.52 -11.66 6.69
CA SER A 725 3.02 -11.10 7.95
C SER A 725 3.78 -9.86 8.39
N MET A 726 3.07 -9.03 9.15
CA MET A 726 3.62 -7.92 9.92
C MET A 726 3.43 -8.27 11.40
N THR A 727 4.48 -8.12 12.20
CA THR A 727 4.45 -8.36 13.64
C THR A 727 4.99 -7.13 14.37
N VAL A 728 4.22 -6.59 15.30
CA VAL A 728 4.65 -5.50 16.19
C VAL A 728 5.06 -6.10 17.52
N LEU A 729 6.29 -5.82 17.92
CA LEU A 729 6.84 -6.12 19.23
C LEU A 729 6.80 -4.85 20.06
N ASP A 730 5.91 -4.84 21.05
CA ASP A 730 5.73 -3.73 21.97
C ASP A 730 6.44 -4.07 23.30
N LEU A 731 7.61 -3.47 23.52
CA LEU A 731 8.59 -3.91 24.51
C LEU A 731 8.79 -2.87 25.61
N THR A 732 9.06 -3.33 26.83
CA THR A 732 9.64 -2.49 27.88
C THR A 732 10.99 -3.03 28.31
N VAL A 733 11.94 -2.13 28.52
CA VAL A 733 13.30 -2.44 28.95
C VAL A 733 13.64 -1.67 30.23
N LYS A 734 14.24 -2.36 31.20
CA LYS A 734 14.87 -1.73 32.36
C LYS A 734 16.27 -1.31 31.95
N LYS A 735 16.60 -0.04 32.15
CA LYS A 735 17.94 0.45 31.86
C LYS A 735 19.00 -0.33 32.66
N PRO A 736 20.22 -0.44 32.13
CA PRO A 736 21.36 -0.96 32.88
C PRO A 736 21.56 -0.25 34.22
#